data_AF-A0A1D2J854-F1
#
_entry.id   AF-A0A1D2J854-F1
#
_cell.length_a   1.000
_cell.length_b   1.000
_cell.length_c   1.000
_cell.angle_alpha   90.00
_cell.angle_beta   90.00
_cell.angle_gamma   90.00
#
_symmetry.space_group_name_H-M   'P 1'
#
loop_
_entity.id
_entity.type
_entity.pdbx_description
1 polymer ?
#
loop_
_entity_poly.entity_id
_entity_poly.type
_entity_poly.pdbx_seq_one_letter_code
_entity_poly.pdbx_strand_id
1 'polypeptide(L)'
;MVHILIGFESCFLAENDISRGKGLCFWTTLEQVCLKPWDHTLQQVVAFPPGPFTLASLAIEPQTQSEPGYTCWLQWLKHRKHLCPYIKDIRNVSSKIEFLKLLDSAGHNYVSKCDLRAISTLCNGRYILIIRPRSRALWFERLAWNWDAFIVECQVYGRLIENELVESHCYGWLTFSKAEMSGIEVKIRNTPSSSEPTGQVNSLHSLGNVHGDLVSRNIMVFRRRSRVSYGFQLREVAVHERRSVENIMWEKKDPRALALPTSETKSPSPTLSKHFFSDPTKLVNSALASLTITNPSLAFDSDNKIIYRRPTPDVSKNPKVSIVSGGGSGHEPAFAGFVGKGLLTASVAGTIFASPSAEQIRRAIMERIGTSKGVLVIPMNYTGDVMNFGMAAEKANAAGIKTEFFTIADDVGVGRAKGGKVGRRGIGGGILVLKIVGALAETGASLEDVYRIAQLTTSNIVSVGSSLERVHVPGRRIPDPNSDERIPHDEVEVGMGIHNEPGSYRVKATGEELIKIMLLQLLDQNDKDRAFLQYSAKEDKFVLLINNLGGVSTLEVSAVTAEVTAQLERDYQIKPVRTIQGTFLTSLDGTGFSISLLRLADTGLGPGKSLLDLLDAPSEAVGWAAPVRTSTWENQTDATYDTKKSIVDEVHPSNLKLDPALLKKTLISGLNRVIEAEPLVTKYDTIVGDGDCGIGLKRGAQAVLAFLNDPNTTQTLTDDLVTSINKIIPIVENNMDGTSGAIYAIFLNALAHNLRQEGSKEPFPIPVTAKEWSAALQHSLHALGKYTPAQVGDRTLIDALAPFISTLVESGDLGKAFKAAEDGAESTKYMKASLGRSVYVGGEGEWIGKVPDPGAFGLARFLNGVAEGL
;
A
#
# COMPACT_ATOMS: atom_id res chain seq x y z
N MET A 1 14.29 60.85 23.33
CA MET A 1 14.36 60.98 24.80
C MET A 1 13.87 59.66 25.39
N VAL A 2 14.70 58.98 26.22
CA VAL A 2 14.49 58.84 27.70
C VAL A 2 13.37 57.82 28.01
N HIS A 3 13.57 56.66 28.67
CA HIS A 3 14.62 56.12 29.57
C HIS A 3 14.90 54.61 29.26
N ILE A 4 16.14 54.09 29.28
CA ILE A 4 16.89 53.39 30.38
C ILE A 4 16.26 52.04 30.84
N LEU A 5 16.95 50.91 31.14
CA LEU A 5 18.25 50.23 30.84
C LEU A 5 17.99 48.70 31.19
N ILE A 6 18.85 47.68 31.39
CA ILE A 6 20.30 47.37 31.54
C ILE A 6 20.47 45.93 30.95
N GLY A 7 21.58 45.42 30.38
CA GLY A 7 22.92 45.94 30.10
C GLY A 7 24.05 45.01 30.61
N PHE A 8 24.70 44.21 29.73
CA PHE A 8 25.94 43.46 30.02
C PHE A 8 26.82 43.31 28.77
N GLU A 9 28.14 43.35 28.93
CA GLU A 9 29.15 43.44 27.86
C GLU A 9 30.18 42.30 27.89
N SER A 10 30.91 42.12 26.77
CA SER A 10 32.21 41.44 26.64
C SER A 10 32.25 39.90 26.82
N CYS A 11 33.24 39.15 26.28
CA CYS A 11 34.48 39.58 25.63
C CYS A 11 34.79 38.79 24.33
N PHE A 12 35.94 39.09 23.68
CA PHE A 12 36.28 38.74 22.29
C PHE A 12 37.58 37.91 22.18
N LEU A 13 37.79 37.28 21.01
CA LEU A 13 39.06 36.75 20.45
C LEU A 13 39.78 35.56 21.14
N ALA A 14 39.92 34.48 20.37
CA ALA A 14 41.19 33.75 20.19
C ALA A 14 41.13 32.94 18.87
N GLU A 15 42.09 33.18 17.95
CA GLU A 15 42.31 32.37 16.75
C GLU A 15 43.68 31.67 16.80
N ASN A 16 43.88 30.68 15.92
CA ASN A 16 45.02 29.75 15.85
C ASN A 16 44.99 28.69 16.98
N ASP A 17 45.33 27.42 16.73
CA ASP A 17 46.42 26.94 15.86
C ASP A 17 46.05 25.69 15.02
N ILE A 18 46.86 25.37 14.00
CA ILE A 18 46.69 24.25 13.07
C ILE A 18 47.65 23.10 13.41
N SER A 19 47.16 21.87 13.59
CA SER A 19 47.65 20.66 12.87
C SER A 19 47.15 19.32 13.45
N ARG A 20 47.38 18.24 12.69
CA ARG A 20 47.35 16.81 13.10
C ARG A 20 45.98 16.26 13.54
N GLY A 21 45.09 16.06 12.58
CA GLY A 21 43.83 15.34 12.82
C GLY A 21 43.96 13.82 12.95
N LYS A 22 42.93 13.22 13.56
CA LYS A 22 42.43 11.86 13.34
C LYS A 22 40.93 11.89 13.65
N GLY A 23 40.09 11.44 12.73
CA GLY A 23 38.63 11.54 12.90
C GLY A 23 38.12 10.62 14.01
N LEU A 24 37.38 11.17 14.97
CA LEU A 24 36.47 10.41 15.83
C LEU A 24 35.04 10.75 15.42
N CYS A 25 34.28 9.74 15.02
CA CYS A 25 32.85 9.88 14.72
C CYS A 25 32.06 9.69 16.02
N PHE A 26 31.47 10.77 16.54
CA PHE A 26 30.56 10.70 17.68
C PHE A 26 29.12 10.52 17.20
N TRP A 27 28.52 9.38 17.55
CA TRP A 27 27.07 9.19 17.53
C TRP A 27 26.56 9.09 18.97
N THR A 28 25.57 9.92 19.30
CA THR A 28 24.86 9.88 20.59
C THR A 28 23.37 9.95 20.33
N THR A 29 22.70 8.80 20.39
CA THR A 29 21.25 8.69 20.46
C THR A 29 20.78 8.76 21.91
N LEU A 30 19.76 9.58 22.17
CA LEU A 30 19.08 9.71 23.46
C LEU A 30 17.63 9.23 23.28
N GLU A 31 17.37 7.97 23.59
CA GLU A 31 16.00 7.44 23.61
C GLU A 31 15.27 7.84 24.90
N GLN A 32 13.98 8.11 24.78
CA GLN A 32 13.14 8.58 25.88
C GLN A 32 12.64 7.42 26.76
N VAL A 33 12.59 7.64 28.07
CA VAL A 33 12.06 6.67 29.04
C VAL A 33 10.53 6.67 29.00
N CYS A 34 9.93 5.51 28.77
CA CYS A 34 8.48 5.31 28.87
C CYS A 34 7.97 5.50 30.31
N LEU A 35 6.99 6.37 30.50
CA LEU A 35 6.21 6.48 31.73
C LEU A 35 4.88 5.71 31.63
N LYS A 36 4.59 4.87 32.62
CA LYS A 36 3.24 4.42 32.99
C LYS A 36 3.13 4.33 34.53
N PRO A 37 1.90 4.40 35.10
CA PRO A 37 1.69 5.16 36.34
C PRO A 37 1.18 4.32 37.53
N TRP A 38 0.73 5.04 38.58
CA TRP A 38 0.27 4.63 39.92
C TRP A 38 1.41 4.63 40.96
N ASP A 39 1.21 4.98 42.24
CA ASP A 39 -0.05 5.29 42.97
C ASP A 39 0.13 6.46 43.97
N HIS A 40 -0.96 6.97 44.57
CA HIS A 40 -0.93 8.04 45.58
C HIS A 40 -0.61 7.53 46.99
N THR A 41 0.45 8.05 47.64
CA THR A 41 0.45 8.19 49.12
C THR A 41 1.48 9.20 49.66
N LEU A 42 1.01 10.06 50.57
CA LEU A 42 1.71 10.80 51.64
C LEU A 42 3.14 11.35 51.45
N GLN A 43 3.21 12.68 51.39
CA GLN A 43 4.11 13.58 52.16
C GLN A 43 5.46 13.05 52.70
N GLN A 44 6.56 13.65 52.23
CA GLN A 44 7.39 14.53 53.09
C GLN A 44 8.32 15.43 52.27
N VAL A 45 8.77 16.54 52.85
CA VAL A 45 9.65 17.54 52.21
C VAL A 45 11.03 17.51 52.85
N VAL A 46 12.07 17.22 52.05
CA VAL A 46 13.46 17.58 52.35
C VAL A 46 14.13 17.98 51.03
N ALA A 47 14.80 19.13 51.01
CA ALA A 47 15.66 19.57 49.92
C ALA A 47 17.04 19.94 50.49
N PHE A 48 18.14 19.62 49.80
CA PHE A 48 19.47 20.22 49.99
C PHE A 48 20.42 19.87 48.80
N PRO A 49 21.66 20.39 48.69
CA PRO A 49 22.15 21.02 47.45
C PRO A 49 23.11 20.15 46.60
N PRO A 50 23.45 20.58 45.37
CA PRO A 50 24.44 19.90 44.54
C PRO A 50 25.88 20.07 45.05
N GLY A 51 26.69 19.00 44.96
CA GLY A 51 28.11 18.97 45.25
C GLY A 51 28.82 17.80 44.53
N PRO A 52 30.10 17.92 44.17
CA PRO A 52 30.76 16.97 43.27
C PRO A 52 31.39 15.77 43.99
N PHE A 53 31.53 14.66 43.27
CA PHE A 53 32.44 13.57 43.65
C PHE A 53 33.42 13.24 42.53
N THR A 54 34.68 13.03 42.91
CA THR A 54 35.83 12.86 42.02
C THR A 54 36.06 11.39 41.65
N LEU A 55 36.70 11.18 40.49
CA LEU A 55 37.26 9.89 40.11
C LEU A 55 38.45 9.55 41.03
N ALA A 56 38.31 8.49 41.82
CA ALA A 56 39.39 7.88 42.57
C ALA A 56 39.62 6.43 42.09
N SER A 57 40.87 6.11 41.83
CA SER A 57 41.32 4.84 41.23
C SER A 57 41.07 3.61 42.11
N LEU A 58 40.59 2.53 41.48
CA LEU A 58 40.95 1.17 41.87
C LEU A 58 41.64 0.49 40.69
N ALA A 59 42.97 0.56 40.66
CA ALA A 59 43.79 -0.20 39.72
C ALA A 59 43.83 -1.67 40.18
N ILE A 60 43.77 -2.59 39.22
CA ILE A 60 44.04 -4.02 39.45
C ILE A 60 45.12 -4.42 38.44
N GLU A 61 46.30 -4.78 38.95
CA GLU A 61 47.41 -5.27 38.14
C GLU A 61 47.14 -6.70 37.61
N PRO A 62 47.77 -7.10 36.48
CA PRO A 62 47.42 -8.33 35.79
C PRO A 62 47.96 -9.59 36.49
N GLN A 63 47.17 -10.19 37.38
CA GLN A 63 47.48 -11.53 37.90
C GLN A 63 47.20 -12.62 36.86
N THR A 64 48.26 -13.19 36.31
CA THR A 64 48.22 -14.35 35.42
C THR A 64 48.13 -15.66 36.20
N GLN A 65 46.92 -16.16 36.43
CA GLN A 65 46.66 -17.59 36.61
C GLN A 65 45.26 -17.91 36.06
N SER A 66 45.20 -18.80 35.05
CA SER A 66 43.96 -19.11 34.34
C SER A 66 43.23 -20.28 34.98
N GLU A 67 42.09 -20.03 35.65
CA GLU A 67 41.09 -21.07 35.87
C GLU A 67 40.55 -21.57 34.52
N PRO A 68 40.60 -22.89 34.22
CA PRO A 68 40.19 -23.40 32.93
C PRO A 68 38.65 -23.48 32.82
N GLY A 69 38.02 -22.54 32.12
CA GLY A 69 36.64 -22.72 31.67
C GLY A 69 35.82 -21.48 31.30
N TYR A 70 36.19 -20.27 31.73
CA TYR A 70 35.34 -19.09 31.55
C TYR A 70 35.86 -18.12 30.49
N THR A 71 35.04 -17.86 29.47
CA THR A 71 35.28 -16.80 28.48
C THR A 71 35.08 -15.41 29.11
N CYS A 72 35.60 -14.36 28.46
CA CYS A 72 35.37 -12.98 28.88
C CYS A 72 33.87 -12.60 28.97
N TRP A 73 33.03 -13.21 28.14
CA TRP A 73 31.56 -13.07 28.20
C TRP A 73 30.94 -13.67 29.46
N LEU A 74 31.46 -14.80 29.96
CA LEU A 74 30.99 -15.40 31.22
C LEU A 74 31.37 -14.51 32.42
N GLN A 75 32.52 -13.83 32.39
CA GLN A 75 32.84 -12.79 33.38
C GLN A 75 31.94 -11.56 33.24
N TRP A 76 31.62 -11.11 32.02
CA TRP A 76 30.71 -9.98 31.79
C TRP A 76 29.30 -10.25 32.33
N LEU A 77 28.71 -11.40 32.02
CA LEU A 77 27.40 -11.82 32.52
C LEU A 77 27.37 -11.96 34.05
N LYS A 78 28.46 -12.48 34.66
CA LYS A 78 28.61 -12.56 36.13
C LYS A 78 28.48 -11.18 36.81
N HIS A 79 28.96 -10.11 36.17
CA HIS A 79 28.87 -8.74 36.70
C HIS A 79 27.62 -7.97 36.26
N ARG A 80 26.82 -8.49 35.32
CA ARG A 80 25.60 -7.85 34.80
C ARG A 80 24.34 -8.72 34.87
N LYS A 81 24.24 -9.56 35.93
CA LYS A 81 23.12 -10.51 36.13
C LYS A 81 21.72 -9.86 36.04
N HIS A 82 21.59 -8.57 36.35
CA HIS A 82 20.33 -7.81 36.22
C HIS A 82 19.81 -7.68 34.77
N LEU A 83 20.68 -7.78 33.75
CA LEU A 83 20.27 -7.75 32.33
C LEU A 83 19.79 -9.11 31.81
N CYS A 84 20.09 -10.20 32.52
CA CYS A 84 19.69 -11.56 32.15
C CYS A 84 19.17 -12.34 33.38
N PRO A 85 18.07 -11.87 34.03
CA PRO A 85 17.61 -12.39 35.32
C PRO A 85 17.19 -13.87 35.29
N TYR A 86 16.92 -14.42 34.10
CA TYR A 86 16.49 -15.79 33.88
C TYR A 86 17.62 -16.84 34.03
N ILE A 87 18.91 -16.42 33.97
CA ILE A 87 20.05 -17.32 34.19
C ILE A 87 20.29 -17.50 35.70
N LYS A 88 19.69 -18.55 36.27
CA LYS A 88 19.70 -18.84 37.72
C LYS A 88 21.12 -19.09 38.24
N ASP A 89 21.88 -19.98 37.60
CA ASP A 89 23.32 -20.20 37.84
C ASP A 89 24.10 -20.12 36.51
N ILE A 90 25.15 -19.32 36.49
CA ILE A 90 25.99 -19.08 35.31
C ILE A 90 26.92 -20.26 34.99
N ARG A 91 27.20 -21.14 35.97
CA ARG A 91 28.05 -22.33 35.79
C ARG A 91 27.43 -23.40 34.89
N ASN A 92 26.11 -23.31 34.66
CA ASN A 92 25.38 -24.21 33.75
C ASN A 92 25.50 -23.78 32.27
N VAL A 93 26.05 -22.60 31.98
CA VAL A 93 26.35 -22.17 30.62
C VAL A 93 27.64 -22.84 30.15
N SER A 94 27.54 -23.75 29.18
CA SER A 94 28.69 -24.55 28.73
C SER A 94 29.80 -23.68 28.15
N SER A 95 31.05 -23.96 28.53
CA SER A 95 32.26 -23.33 28.01
C SER A 95 32.52 -23.57 26.51
N LYS A 96 31.67 -24.37 25.84
CA LYS A 96 31.69 -24.65 24.40
C LYS A 96 30.75 -23.75 23.58
N ILE A 97 30.08 -22.78 24.20
CA ILE A 97 29.23 -21.81 23.49
C ILE A 97 30.09 -20.57 23.17
N GLU A 98 30.30 -20.31 21.89
CA GLU A 98 31.13 -19.21 21.40
C GLU A 98 30.27 -18.16 20.68
N PHE A 99 30.29 -16.92 21.18
CA PHE A 99 29.50 -15.80 20.66
C PHE A 99 30.38 -14.89 19.80
N LEU A 100 30.10 -14.84 18.49
CA LEU A 100 30.77 -13.93 17.57
C LEU A 100 30.15 -12.53 17.63
N LYS A 101 30.99 -11.49 17.62
CA LYS A 101 30.57 -10.09 17.65
C LYS A 101 30.24 -9.60 16.23
N LEU A 102 28.98 -9.26 15.99
CA LEU A 102 28.58 -8.44 14.86
C LEU A 102 28.83 -6.94 15.15
N LEU A 103 29.10 -6.18 14.09
CA LEU A 103 29.26 -4.72 14.11
C LEU A 103 28.39 -4.12 13.01
N ASP A 104 27.10 -3.93 13.31
CA ASP A 104 26.38 -2.72 12.92
C ASP A 104 25.20 -2.50 13.90
N SER A 105 24.32 -1.55 13.57
CA SER A 105 23.44 -0.82 14.46
C SER A 105 21.94 -1.09 14.19
N ALA A 106 21.11 -0.65 15.13
CA ALA A 106 19.64 -0.80 15.18
C ALA A 106 19.07 -2.23 15.32
N GLY A 107 18.44 -2.50 16.48
CA GLY A 107 17.58 -3.67 16.71
C GLY A 107 18.22 -4.82 17.50
N HIS A 108 17.58 -5.24 18.60
CA HIS A 108 18.04 -6.37 19.41
C HIS A 108 17.80 -7.71 18.72
N ASN A 109 18.86 -8.31 18.17
CA ASN A 109 18.89 -9.71 17.75
C ASN A 109 20.21 -10.36 18.18
N TYR A 110 20.14 -11.60 18.70
CA TYR A 110 21.31 -12.39 19.08
C TYR A 110 21.30 -13.71 18.30
N VAL A 111 22.41 -14.04 17.64
CA VAL A 111 22.59 -15.32 16.93
C VAL A 111 23.64 -16.15 17.67
N SER A 112 23.26 -17.38 18.03
CA SER A 112 24.10 -18.33 18.78
C SER A 112 24.43 -19.53 17.91
N LYS A 113 25.73 -19.89 17.79
CA LYS A 113 26.14 -21.13 17.13
C LYS A 113 26.38 -22.22 18.19
N CYS A 114 25.79 -23.39 17.99
CA CYS A 114 25.91 -24.53 18.91
C CYS A 114 26.45 -25.77 18.17
N ASP A 115 27.39 -26.51 18.78
CA ASP A 115 27.91 -27.76 18.21
C ASP A 115 26.95 -28.93 18.50
N LEU A 116 26.24 -29.38 17.47
CA LEU A 116 25.28 -30.49 17.53
C LEU A 116 25.89 -31.81 18.02
N ARG A 117 27.22 -31.98 18.01
CA ARG A 117 27.88 -33.16 18.61
C ARG A 117 27.55 -33.30 20.10
N ALA A 118 27.41 -32.19 20.82
CA ALA A 118 27.10 -32.19 22.26
C ALA A 118 25.67 -32.65 22.58
N ILE A 119 24.70 -32.42 21.69
CA ILE A 119 23.29 -32.78 21.90
C ILE A 119 23.07 -34.30 21.72
N SER A 120 23.94 -34.98 20.96
CA SER A 120 23.82 -36.43 20.72
C SER A 120 23.79 -37.29 22.00
N THR A 121 24.40 -36.82 23.08
CA THR A 121 24.47 -37.50 24.39
C THR A 121 23.18 -37.37 25.22
N LEU A 122 22.33 -36.37 24.96
CA LEU A 122 21.16 -36.05 25.78
C LEU A 122 19.89 -36.81 25.39
N CYS A 123 19.75 -37.23 24.13
CA CYS A 123 18.50 -37.83 23.60
C CYS A 123 18.54 -39.36 23.45
N ASN A 124 19.50 -40.03 24.10
CA ASN A 124 19.57 -41.49 24.30
C ASN A 124 19.29 -42.36 23.03
N GLY A 125 19.74 -41.90 21.86
CA GLY A 125 19.76 -42.66 20.60
C GLY A 125 18.43 -42.83 19.85
N ARG A 126 17.30 -42.30 20.34
CA ARG A 126 15.97 -42.53 19.72
C ARG A 126 15.57 -41.41 18.75
N TYR A 127 15.64 -41.69 17.46
CA TYR A 127 15.04 -40.86 16.40
C TYR A 127 13.58 -41.25 16.20
N ILE A 128 12.67 -40.28 16.06
CA ILE A 128 11.24 -40.52 15.79
C ILE A 128 10.90 -40.01 14.38
N LEU A 129 10.33 -40.87 13.55
CA LEU A 129 9.94 -40.56 12.16
C LEU A 129 8.54 -39.95 12.12
N ILE A 130 8.34 -38.89 11.31
CA ILE A 130 7.02 -38.29 11.05
C ILE A 130 6.70 -38.47 9.55
N ILE A 131 5.50 -38.99 9.25
CA ILE A 131 5.08 -39.36 7.88
C ILE A 131 4.07 -38.33 7.34
N ARG A 132 4.24 -37.94 6.06
CA ARG A 132 3.37 -36.96 5.37
C ARG A 132 2.01 -37.55 4.94
N PRO A 133 0.91 -36.79 5.06
CA PRO A 133 -0.24 -36.88 4.16
C PRO A 133 0.10 -36.37 2.75
N ARG A 134 -0.66 -36.77 1.71
CA ARG A 134 -0.44 -36.38 0.31
C ARG A 134 -1.48 -35.38 -0.18
N SER A 135 -1.08 -34.32 -0.90
CA SER A 135 -1.59 -34.04 -2.25
C SER A 135 -0.86 -32.90 -2.99
N ARG A 136 -0.65 -33.13 -4.30
CA ARG A 136 -0.28 -32.20 -5.40
C ARG A 136 0.43 -30.87 -5.07
N ALA A 137 1.76 -30.89 -5.25
CA ALA A 137 2.59 -29.70 -5.39
C ALA A 137 2.18 -28.81 -6.58
N LEU A 138 2.01 -27.52 -6.33
CA LEU A 138 1.88 -26.48 -7.37
C LEU A 138 3.26 -25.93 -7.77
N TRP A 139 3.32 -25.20 -8.89
CA TRP A 139 4.53 -24.62 -9.47
C TRP A 139 5.37 -23.80 -8.46
N PHE A 140 4.70 -23.14 -7.51
CA PHE A 140 5.29 -22.37 -6.41
C PHE A 140 6.28 -23.18 -5.54
N GLU A 141 5.99 -24.46 -5.27
CA GLU A 141 6.85 -25.32 -4.42
C GLU A 141 8.24 -25.57 -5.02
N ARG A 142 8.42 -25.40 -6.35
CA ARG A 142 9.75 -25.55 -6.98
C ARG A 142 10.61 -24.28 -6.94
N LEU A 143 10.02 -23.13 -6.64
CA LEU A 143 10.75 -21.87 -6.45
C LEU A 143 11.17 -21.70 -4.99
N ALA A 144 10.27 -22.03 -4.05
CA ALA A 144 10.52 -21.99 -2.61
C ALA A 144 11.62 -22.94 -2.09
N TRP A 145 12.18 -23.82 -2.93
CA TRP A 145 13.31 -24.70 -2.56
C TRP A 145 14.69 -24.10 -2.83
N ASN A 146 14.78 -22.99 -3.56
CA ASN A 146 16.05 -22.30 -3.82
C ASN A 146 16.23 -21.02 -2.98
N TRP A 147 15.14 -20.49 -2.40
CA TRP A 147 15.13 -19.28 -1.58
C TRP A 147 14.28 -19.51 -0.33
N ASP A 148 14.93 -19.35 0.82
CA ASP A 148 14.42 -19.39 2.21
C ASP A 148 14.02 -20.75 2.85
N ALA A 149 14.11 -20.81 4.18
CA ALA A 149 14.26 -22.05 4.97
C ALA A 149 13.07 -22.39 5.91
N PHE A 150 11.96 -21.68 5.77
CA PHE A 150 10.94 -21.52 6.83
C PHE A 150 10.12 -22.78 7.21
N ILE A 151 9.99 -23.78 6.32
CA ILE A 151 9.03 -24.90 6.52
C ILE A 151 9.57 -26.05 7.40
N VAL A 152 10.85 -26.03 7.81
CA VAL A 152 11.42 -27.01 8.75
C VAL A 152 11.28 -26.58 10.22
N GLU A 153 11.16 -25.27 10.47
CA GLU A 153 11.28 -24.66 11.79
C GLU A 153 10.20 -25.10 12.78
N CYS A 154 8.93 -25.03 12.37
CA CYS A 154 7.78 -25.19 13.28
C CYS A 154 7.68 -26.59 13.92
N GLN A 155 8.13 -27.66 13.24
CA GLN A 155 7.99 -29.03 13.73
C GLN A 155 9.10 -29.46 14.69
N VAL A 156 10.29 -28.85 14.59
CA VAL A 156 11.38 -29.09 15.55
C VAL A 156 11.09 -28.37 16.86
N TYR A 157 10.62 -27.12 16.79
CA TYR A 157 10.33 -26.32 17.98
C TYR A 157 9.21 -26.88 18.86
N GLY A 158 8.09 -27.32 18.26
CA GLY A 158 6.99 -27.94 19.02
C GLY A 158 7.46 -29.14 19.84
N ARG A 159 8.26 -30.03 19.24
CA ARG A 159 8.83 -31.21 19.90
C ARG A 159 9.76 -30.87 21.07
N LEU A 160 10.53 -29.79 20.99
CA LEU A 160 11.43 -29.38 22.07
C LEU A 160 10.68 -28.80 23.28
N ILE A 161 9.58 -28.08 23.03
CA ILE A 161 8.67 -27.58 24.07
C ILE A 161 7.90 -28.74 24.73
N GLU A 162 7.40 -29.70 23.93
CA GLU A 162 6.72 -30.92 24.41
C GLU A 162 7.60 -31.83 25.29
N ASN A 163 8.92 -31.61 25.34
CA ASN A 163 9.87 -32.41 26.13
C ASN A 163 10.61 -31.57 27.18
N GLU A 164 10.09 -30.37 27.52
CA GLU A 164 10.59 -29.46 28.57
C GLU A 164 12.06 -29.00 28.38
N LEU A 165 12.63 -29.14 27.18
CA LEU A 165 14.02 -28.76 26.89
C LEU A 165 14.20 -27.26 26.63
N VAL A 166 13.10 -26.54 26.33
CA VAL A 166 13.00 -25.08 26.25
C VAL A 166 11.58 -24.64 26.58
N GLU A 167 11.44 -23.53 27.32
CA GLU A 167 10.13 -22.92 27.59
C GLU A 167 9.53 -22.30 26.30
N SER A 168 8.20 -22.22 26.26
CA SER A 168 7.39 -21.94 25.05
C SER A 168 7.50 -20.52 24.46
N HIS A 169 8.46 -19.71 24.91
CA HIS A 169 8.68 -18.32 24.50
C HIS A 169 10.11 -18.05 24.00
N CYS A 170 10.96 -19.08 23.88
CA CYS A 170 12.28 -18.97 23.24
C CYS A 170 12.18 -19.05 21.71
N TYR A 171 12.46 -17.96 21.01
CA TYR A 171 12.60 -17.93 19.54
C TYR A 171 14.08 -17.90 19.14
N GLY A 172 14.46 -18.65 18.10
CA GLY A 172 15.84 -18.70 17.62
C GLY A 172 16.03 -19.58 16.39
N TRP A 173 16.85 -19.13 15.44
CA TRP A 173 17.03 -19.77 14.14
C TRP A 173 18.15 -20.83 14.17
N LEU A 174 17.89 -22.03 13.67
CA LEU A 174 18.88 -23.10 13.52
C LEU A 174 19.25 -23.33 12.04
N THR A 175 20.38 -22.75 11.62
CA THR A 175 20.94 -22.95 10.27
C THR A 175 21.83 -24.19 10.21
N PHE A 176 21.39 -25.26 9.55
CA PHE A 176 22.21 -26.44 9.27
C PHE A 176 23.16 -26.19 8.09
N SER A 177 24.41 -26.66 8.20
CA SER A 177 25.29 -26.71 7.04
C SER A 177 24.89 -27.82 6.08
N LYS A 178 25.27 -27.67 4.80
CA LYS A 178 24.99 -28.66 3.74
C LYS A 178 25.57 -30.05 4.05
N ALA A 179 26.68 -30.10 4.77
CA ALA A 179 27.33 -31.35 5.21
C ALA A 179 26.54 -32.06 6.33
N GLU A 180 25.92 -31.32 7.24
CA GLU A 180 25.08 -31.89 8.30
C GLU A 180 23.79 -32.50 7.73
N MET A 181 23.18 -31.85 6.73
CA MET A 181 22.05 -32.43 6.00
C MET A 181 22.42 -33.77 5.31
N SER A 182 23.55 -33.83 4.60
CA SER A 182 24.01 -35.07 3.98
C SER A 182 24.33 -36.18 5.00
N GLY A 183 24.84 -35.82 6.19
CA GLY A 183 25.04 -36.76 7.29
C GLY A 183 23.74 -37.36 7.85
N ILE A 184 22.62 -36.64 7.72
CA ILE A 184 21.28 -37.12 8.08
C ILE A 184 20.72 -38.05 6.99
N GLU A 185 20.80 -37.66 5.71
CA GLU A 185 20.35 -38.51 4.58
C GLU A 185 21.02 -39.88 4.54
N VAL A 186 22.34 -39.93 4.79
CA VAL A 186 23.11 -41.19 4.77
C VAL A 186 22.67 -42.15 5.88
N LYS A 187 22.28 -41.65 7.05
CA LYS A 187 21.74 -42.50 8.13
C LYS A 187 20.35 -43.04 7.80
N ILE A 188 19.49 -42.24 7.17
CA ILE A 188 18.13 -42.64 6.79
C ILE A 188 18.15 -43.85 5.83
N ARG A 189 19.11 -43.90 4.89
CA ARG A 189 19.23 -45.03 3.94
C ARG A 189 19.67 -46.36 4.56
N ASN A 190 20.25 -46.36 5.76
CA ASN A 190 20.90 -47.53 6.35
C ASN A 190 20.10 -48.15 7.53
N THR A 191 18.81 -47.84 7.67
CA THR A 191 17.96 -48.37 8.76
C THR A 191 17.19 -49.62 8.28
N PRO A 192 17.39 -50.82 8.87
CA PRO A 192 16.67 -52.02 8.45
C PRO A 192 15.20 -52.01 8.85
N SER A 193 14.33 -52.61 8.01
CA SER A 193 12.93 -52.88 8.34
C SER A 193 12.79 -54.21 9.09
N SER A 194 12.21 -54.19 10.28
CA SER A 194 11.86 -55.38 11.07
C SER A 194 10.40 -55.31 11.55
N SER A 195 9.78 -56.48 11.75
CA SER A 195 8.34 -56.61 12.00
C SER A 195 8.03 -57.65 13.08
N GLU A 196 7.20 -57.24 14.05
CA GLU A 196 6.30 -58.11 14.86
C GLU A 196 6.92 -59.17 15.82
N PRO A 197 6.12 -59.82 16.70
CA PRO A 197 4.80 -59.45 17.27
C PRO A 197 4.68 -59.62 18.81
N THR A 198 3.59 -59.11 19.41
CA THR A 198 2.76 -59.73 20.48
C THR A 198 1.72 -58.72 21.02
N GLY A 199 0.44 -59.04 21.25
CA GLY A 199 -0.34 -60.19 20.78
C GLY A 199 -1.63 -60.44 21.58
N GLN A 200 -2.78 -60.57 20.91
CA GLN A 200 -3.91 -61.45 21.30
C GLN A 200 -4.88 -61.63 20.11
N VAL A 201 -5.70 -62.68 20.13
CA VAL A 201 -6.35 -63.27 18.94
C VAL A 201 -7.83 -63.57 19.16
N ASN A 202 -8.67 -63.27 18.16
CA ASN A 202 -9.85 -64.03 17.69
C ASN A 202 -10.52 -63.25 16.54
N SER A 203 -11.01 -63.84 15.44
CA SER A 203 -11.03 -65.24 14.98
C SER A 203 -10.98 -65.32 13.44
N LEU A 204 -10.69 -66.49 12.86
CA LEU A 204 -10.52 -66.68 11.40
C LEU A 204 -11.82 -67.09 10.67
N HIS A 205 -11.88 -66.78 9.36
CA HIS A 205 -12.21 -67.71 8.25
C HIS A 205 -11.85 -67.00 6.92
N SER A 206 -10.76 -67.34 6.21
CA SER A 206 -10.56 -68.44 5.24
C SER A 206 -11.30 -68.26 3.90
N LEU A 207 -10.76 -68.53 2.70
CA LEU A 207 -9.41 -68.89 2.19
C LEU A 207 -9.47 -68.83 0.64
N GLY A 208 -8.37 -68.63 -0.10
CA GLY A 208 -8.41 -68.76 -1.58
C GLY A 208 -7.25 -68.17 -2.40
N ASN A 209 -6.26 -69.02 -2.68
CA ASN A 209 -5.15 -69.00 -3.67
C ASN A 209 -5.09 -67.82 -4.68
N VAL A 210 -3.98 -67.10 -4.90
CA VAL A 210 -2.54 -67.47 -5.11
C VAL A 210 -2.23 -68.10 -6.47
N HIS A 211 -1.61 -67.30 -7.34
CA HIS A 211 -0.44 -67.63 -8.17
C HIS A 211 0.29 -66.31 -8.50
N GLY A 212 1.53 -66.34 -9.03
CA GLY A 212 2.33 -65.14 -9.25
C GLY A 212 3.56 -65.34 -10.15
N ASP A 213 4.64 -64.66 -9.77
CA ASP A 213 6.02 -64.70 -10.31
C ASP A 213 6.44 -63.84 -11.53
N LEU A 214 7.75 -63.58 -11.52
CA LEU A 214 8.66 -63.14 -12.60
C LEU A 214 8.66 -61.66 -13.07
N VAL A 215 9.29 -60.86 -12.22
CA VAL A 215 10.21 -59.74 -12.55
C VAL A 215 10.90 -59.84 -13.92
N SER A 216 10.86 -58.76 -14.69
CA SER A 216 11.91 -58.41 -15.67
C SER A 216 12.09 -56.88 -15.77
N ARG A 217 13.12 -56.42 -16.48
CA ARG A 217 13.69 -55.04 -16.36
C ARG A 217 13.28 -54.14 -17.54
N ASN A 218 13.12 -52.83 -17.30
CA ASN A 218 14.05 -51.80 -17.80
C ASN A 218 13.65 -50.35 -17.45
N ILE A 219 14.61 -49.42 -17.66
CA ILE A 219 14.54 -47.98 -17.35
C ILE A 219 14.04 -47.20 -18.58
N MET A 220 13.30 -46.10 -18.36
CA MET A 220 13.18 -45.05 -19.37
C MET A 220 13.20 -43.63 -18.76
N VAL A 221 13.89 -42.71 -19.43
CA VAL A 221 14.08 -41.30 -19.03
C VAL A 221 13.17 -40.41 -19.89
N PHE A 222 12.53 -39.40 -19.29
CA PHE A 222 11.77 -38.41 -20.04
C PHE A 222 12.42 -37.01 -20.05
N ARG A 223 12.52 -36.45 -21.27
CA ARG A 223 13.04 -35.10 -21.56
C ARG A 223 11.86 -34.18 -21.93
N ARG A 224 12.02 -32.88 -21.69
CA ARG A 224 10.98 -31.83 -21.75
C ARG A 224 10.72 -31.30 -23.18
N ARG A 225 9.47 -31.33 -23.69
CA ARG A 225 8.96 -30.29 -24.64
C ARG A 225 7.43 -30.31 -24.93
N SER A 226 6.90 -29.10 -25.15
CA SER A 226 5.74 -28.66 -25.97
C SER A 226 4.35 -29.34 -25.91
N ARG A 227 3.30 -28.50 -25.92
CA ARG A 227 1.90 -28.85 -26.21
C ARG A 227 1.69 -29.19 -27.69
N VAL A 228 0.82 -30.15 -27.99
CA VAL A 228 -0.06 -30.18 -29.17
C VAL A 228 -1.42 -30.73 -28.70
N SER A 229 -2.52 -30.23 -29.25
CA SER A 229 -3.89 -30.66 -28.92
C SER A 229 -4.32 -31.84 -29.79
N TYR A 230 -5.04 -32.81 -29.21
CA TYR A 230 -6.23 -33.45 -29.80
C TYR A 230 -7.01 -34.15 -28.68
N GLY A 231 -8.34 -34.22 -28.79
CA GLY A 231 -9.19 -34.92 -27.83
C GLY A 231 -9.94 -36.07 -28.49
N PHE A 232 -10.44 -36.99 -27.68
CA PHE A 232 -11.59 -37.84 -28.03
C PHE A 232 -12.40 -38.20 -26.78
N GLN A 233 -13.59 -38.74 -27.00
CA GLN A 233 -14.72 -38.80 -26.07
C GLN A 233 -15.08 -40.26 -25.71
N LEU A 234 -16.08 -40.44 -24.83
CA LEU A 234 -16.72 -41.73 -24.45
C LEU A 234 -15.92 -42.56 -23.41
N ARG A 235 -16.56 -43.38 -22.54
CA ARG A 235 -17.98 -43.79 -22.46
C ARG A 235 -18.40 -44.08 -21.00
N GLU A 236 -19.69 -44.01 -20.72
CA GLU A 236 -20.29 -44.43 -19.44
C GLU A 236 -20.38 -45.96 -19.31
N VAL A 237 -20.38 -46.44 -18.05
CA VAL A 237 -21.12 -47.64 -17.62
C VAL A 237 -21.71 -47.32 -16.23
N ALA A 238 -23.01 -47.58 -16.04
CA ALA A 238 -23.71 -47.45 -14.75
C ALA A 238 -24.34 -48.80 -14.35
N VAL A 239 -24.74 -48.97 -13.07
CA VAL A 239 -25.86 -49.85 -12.64
C VAL A 239 -26.11 -49.76 -11.11
N HIS A 240 -27.34 -49.34 -10.74
CA HIS A 240 -28.18 -49.79 -9.59
C HIS A 240 -27.78 -49.44 -8.11
N GLU A 241 -28.70 -49.34 -7.12
CA GLU A 241 -30.17 -49.58 -7.11
C GLU A 241 -31.02 -48.84 -6.03
N ARG A 242 -32.33 -48.69 -6.32
CA ARG A 242 -33.55 -48.65 -5.46
C ARG A 242 -33.69 -47.77 -4.19
N ARG A 243 -34.78 -46.98 -4.17
CA ARG A 243 -35.88 -47.04 -3.16
C ARG A 243 -37.23 -46.60 -3.76
N SER A 244 -38.34 -46.81 -3.04
CA SER A 244 -39.75 -46.81 -3.53
C SER A 244 -40.31 -45.42 -3.92
N VAL A 245 -41.26 -45.23 -4.86
CA VAL A 245 -42.70 -45.65 -4.98
C VAL A 245 -43.57 -45.34 -3.74
N GLU A 246 -44.83 -44.85 -3.79
CA GLU A 246 -45.81 -44.67 -4.89
C GLU A 246 -46.63 -43.35 -4.79
N ASN A 247 -47.08 -42.80 -5.93
CA ASN A 247 -48.52 -42.57 -6.24
C ASN A 247 -48.72 -41.98 -7.66
N ILE A 248 -49.85 -42.29 -8.31
CA ILE A 248 -50.13 -41.98 -9.72
C ILE A 248 -51.61 -41.59 -9.91
N MET A 249 -51.88 -40.56 -10.71
CA MET A 249 -53.15 -40.39 -11.45
C MET A 249 -52.84 -40.05 -12.91
N TRP A 250 -53.61 -40.63 -13.84
CA TRP A 250 -53.42 -40.49 -15.29
C TRP A 250 -54.53 -39.67 -15.93
N GLU A 251 -54.19 -38.87 -16.95
CA GLU A 251 -55.06 -38.63 -18.10
C GLU A 251 -54.33 -38.89 -19.43
N LYS A 252 -55.08 -38.95 -20.53
CA LYS A 252 -54.70 -39.70 -21.74
C LYS A 252 -53.96 -38.86 -22.79
N LYS A 253 -53.11 -39.55 -23.58
CA LYS A 253 -52.33 -38.99 -24.69
C LYS A 253 -53.18 -38.78 -25.96
N ASP A 254 -52.85 -37.74 -26.73
CA ASP A 254 -52.97 -37.76 -28.20
C ASP A 254 -51.57 -38.06 -28.81
N PRO A 255 -51.40 -39.15 -29.58
CA PRO A 255 -50.09 -39.57 -30.10
C PRO A 255 -49.78 -39.00 -31.49
N ARG A 256 -49.55 -37.67 -31.64
CA ARG A 256 -49.17 -37.11 -32.96
C ARG A 256 -48.27 -35.86 -33.04
N ALA A 257 -47.48 -35.55 -32.02
CA ALA A 257 -46.39 -34.56 -32.14
C ALA A 257 -45.20 -34.89 -31.24
N LEU A 258 -44.11 -35.42 -31.80
CA LEU A 258 -42.86 -35.66 -31.06
C LEU A 258 -41.61 -35.74 -31.98
N ALA A 259 -41.41 -34.71 -32.79
CA ALA A 259 -40.07 -34.40 -33.30
C ALA A 259 -39.26 -33.80 -32.13
N LEU A 260 -38.29 -34.54 -31.61
CA LEU A 260 -37.43 -34.08 -30.51
C LEU A 260 -36.50 -32.95 -30.98
N PRO A 261 -36.54 -31.74 -30.39
CA PRO A 261 -35.51 -30.75 -30.61
C PRO A 261 -34.23 -31.21 -29.92
N THR A 262 -33.20 -31.58 -30.68
CA THR A 262 -31.87 -31.87 -30.14
C THR A 262 -31.12 -30.57 -29.82
N SER A 263 -31.66 -29.77 -28.91
CA SER A 263 -30.94 -28.66 -28.30
C SER A 263 -30.12 -29.20 -27.14
N GLU A 264 -28.84 -29.50 -27.38
CA GLU A 264 -27.87 -29.54 -26.29
C GLU A 264 -27.94 -28.19 -25.56
N THR A 265 -28.41 -28.19 -24.31
CA THR A 265 -28.30 -27.02 -23.44
C THR A 265 -26.83 -26.89 -23.04
N LYS A 266 -26.03 -26.33 -23.95
CA LYS A 266 -24.68 -25.86 -23.63
C LYS A 266 -24.80 -25.01 -22.38
N SER A 267 -24.09 -25.40 -21.32
CA SER A 267 -23.87 -24.49 -20.20
C SER A 267 -23.32 -23.19 -20.78
N PRO A 268 -23.82 -22.02 -20.35
CA PRO A 268 -23.32 -20.76 -20.88
C PRO A 268 -21.81 -20.72 -20.67
N SER A 269 -21.06 -20.54 -21.76
CA SER A 269 -19.62 -20.29 -21.71
C SER A 269 -19.38 -19.19 -20.68
N PRO A 270 -18.44 -19.36 -19.72
CA PRO A 270 -18.29 -18.42 -18.61
C PRO A 270 -18.06 -17.01 -19.15
N THR A 271 -19.12 -16.20 -19.08
CA THR A 271 -19.11 -14.83 -19.58
C THR A 271 -18.10 -14.06 -18.75
N LEU A 272 -17.14 -13.41 -19.42
CA LEU A 272 -16.00 -12.79 -18.77
C LEU A 272 -16.42 -11.47 -18.09
N SER A 273 -17.14 -11.58 -16.98
CA SER A 273 -17.44 -10.47 -16.08
C SER A 273 -16.14 -9.85 -15.58
N LYS A 274 -16.09 -8.52 -15.43
CA LYS A 274 -14.96 -7.78 -14.84
C LYS A 274 -14.84 -7.99 -13.31
N HIS A 275 -15.05 -9.20 -12.83
CA HIS A 275 -15.06 -9.61 -11.42
C HIS A 275 -14.21 -10.86 -11.23
N PHE A 276 -13.35 -10.87 -10.21
CA PHE A 276 -12.49 -12.01 -9.90
C PHE A 276 -13.26 -13.26 -9.43
N PHE A 277 -14.53 -13.10 -9.04
CA PHE A 277 -15.41 -14.18 -8.58
C PHE A 277 -16.73 -14.12 -9.34
N SER A 278 -17.12 -15.23 -9.98
CA SER A 278 -18.34 -15.36 -10.78
C SER A 278 -19.59 -15.80 -10.00
N ASP A 279 -19.40 -16.40 -8.82
CA ASP A 279 -20.47 -16.78 -7.90
C ASP A 279 -20.66 -15.68 -6.83
N PRO A 280 -21.78 -14.91 -6.87
CA PRO A 280 -22.02 -13.83 -5.93
C PRO A 280 -22.29 -14.33 -4.50
N THR A 281 -22.85 -15.54 -4.33
CA THR A 281 -23.13 -16.12 -3.01
C THR A 281 -21.83 -16.55 -2.34
N LYS A 282 -20.91 -17.17 -3.09
CA LYS A 282 -19.57 -17.49 -2.60
C LYS A 282 -18.73 -16.24 -2.36
N LEU A 283 -18.85 -15.21 -3.21
CA LEU A 283 -18.16 -13.93 -3.03
C LEU A 283 -18.52 -13.30 -1.66
N VAL A 284 -19.81 -13.11 -1.37
CA VAL A 284 -20.28 -12.55 -0.08
C VAL A 284 -19.78 -13.38 1.10
N ASN A 285 -19.95 -14.71 1.06
CA ASN A 285 -19.50 -15.56 2.17
C ASN A 285 -17.97 -15.55 2.37
N SER A 286 -17.18 -15.42 1.28
CA SER A 286 -15.72 -15.33 1.36
C SER A 286 -15.26 -13.99 1.93
N ALA A 287 -15.94 -12.89 1.58
CA ALA A 287 -15.66 -11.54 2.09
C ALA A 287 -16.04 -11.39 3.57
N LEU A 288 -17.08 -12.09 4.04
CA LEU A 288 -17.42 -12.15 5.46
C LEU A 288 -16.43 -13.04 6.23
N ALA A 289 -16.08 -14.21 5.70
CA ALA A 289 -15.14 -15.12 6.35
C ALA A 289 -13.74 -14.49 6.57
N SER A 290 -13.24 -13.70 5.61
CA SER A 290 -11.92 -13.07 5.72
C SER A 290 -11.80 -12.10 6.91
N LEU A 291 -12.90 -11.49 7.35
CA LEU A 291 -12.93 -10.60 8.52
C LEU A 291 -12.52 -11.31 9.81
N THR A 292 -12.80 -12.61 9.93
CA THR A 292 -12.35 -13.44 11.06
C THR A 292 -10.87 -13.84 10.99
N ILE A 293 -10.26 -13.72 9.81
CA ILE A 293 -8.84 -13.96 9.58
C ILE A 293 -8.05 -12.68 9.85
N THR A 294 -8.55 -11.53 9.39
CA THR A 294 -7.95 -10.21 9.64
C THR A 294 -8.21 -9.67 11.04
N ASN A 295 -9.25 -10.14 11.72
CA ASN A 295 -9.56 -9.80 13.10
C ASN A 295 -10.05 -11.02 13.91
N PRO A 296 -9.17 -11.66 14.71
CA PRO A 296 -9.52 -12.86 15.47
C PRO A 296 -10.53 -12.60 16.60
N SER A 297 -10.80 -11.34 16.96
CA SER A 297 -11.88 -11.00 17.90
C SER A 297 -13.28 -11.23 17.32
N LEU A 298 -13.41 -11.48 16.01
CA LEU A 298 -14.67 -11.67 15.31
C LEU A 298 -15.01 -13.14 15.08
N ALA A 299 -16.30 -13.45 15.07
CA ALA A 299 -16.88 -14.71 14.66
C ALA A 299 -17.85 -14.51 13.49
N PHE A 300 -18.06 -15.58 12.73
CA PHE A 300 -18.89 -15.61 11.53
C PHE A 300 -19.93 -16.72 11.63
N ASP A 301 -21.19 -16.35 11.46
CA ASP A 301 -22.31 -17.26 11.20
C ASP A 301 -22.51 -17.31 9.67
N SER A 302 -22.02 -18.38 9.03
CA SER A 302 -22.06 -18.54 7.57
C SER A 302 -23.48 -18.57 7.04
N ASP A 303 -24.35 -19.32 7.71
CA ASP A 303 -25.67 -19.68 7.22
C ASP A 303 -26.58 -18.44 7.24
N ASN A 304 -26.45 -17.63 8.29
CA ASN A 304 -27.20 -16.38 8.46
C ASN A 304 -26.46 -15.13 7.95
N LYS A 305 -25.21 -15.26 7.51
CA LYS A 305 -24.33 -14.15 7.07
C LYS A 305 -24.19 -13.05 8.14
N ILE A 306 -23.90 -13.44 9.38
CA ILE A 306 -23.72 -12.51 10.52
C ILE A 306 -22.24 -12.48 10.91
N ILE A 307 -21.65 -11.29 10.96
CA ILE A 307 -20.34 -11.05 11.57
C ILE A 307 -20.57 -10.36 12.91
N TYR A 308 -19.95 -10.88 13.98
CA TYR A 308 -20.18 -10.41 15.35
C TYR A 308 -18.92 -10.52 16.20
N ARG A 309 -18.81 -9.65 17.21
CA ARG A 309 -17.73 -9.73 18.21
C ARG A 309 -17.88 -11.01 19.03
N ARG A 310 -16.78 -11.75 19.23
CA ARG A 310 -16.76 -12.90 20.14
C ARG A 310 -17.07 -12.45 21.57
N PRO A 311 -17.84 -13.22 22.35
CA PRO A 311 -18.01 -12.93 23.77
C PRO A 311 -16.66 -13.05 24.49
N THR A 312 -16.33 -12.07 25.33
CA THR A 312 -15.11 -12.07 26.15
C THR A 312 -15.47 -11.94 27.64
N PRO A 313 -14.58 -12.37 28.55
CA PRO A 313 -14.81 -12.20 29.99
C PRO A 313 -14.98 -10.73 30.44
N ASP A 314 -14.47 -9.77 29.66
CA ASP A 314 -14.68 -8.34 29.90
C ASP A 314 -16.12 -7.92 29.56
N VAL A 315 -16.62 -8.27 28.36
CA VAL A 315 -17.99 -7.96 27.92
C VAL A 315 -19.03 -8.57 28.87
N SER A 316 -18.77 -9.75 29.45
CA SER A 316 -19.65 -10.38 30.43
C SER A 316 -19.64 -9.69 31.82
N LYS A 317 -18.54 -9.04 32.20
CA LYS A 317 -18.40 -8.30 33.48
C LYS A 317 -18.88 -6.85 33.36
N ASN A 318 -18.57 -6.23 32.23
CA ASN A 318 -18.82 -4.83 31.90
C ASN A 318 -19.77 -4.74 30.69
N PRO A 319 -21.02 -5.22 30.78
CA PRO A 319 -21.95 -5.23 29.66
C PRO A 319 -22.32 -3.80 29.24
N LYS A 320 -22.45 -3.61 27.92
CA LYS A 320 -22.68 -2.32 27.25
C LYS A 320 -23.83 -2.43 26.25
N VAL A 321 -24.34 -1.30 25.77
CA VAL A 321 -25.34 -1.26 24.70
C VAL A 321 -24.76 -1.95 23.45
N SER A 322 -25.50 -2.88 22.86
CA SER A 322 -25.08 -3.52 21.61
C SER A 322 -25.55 -2.72 20.39
N ILE A 323 -24.64 -2.45 19.45
CA ILE A 323 -24.97 -1.77 18.19
C ILE A 323 -25.07 -2.82 17.07
N VAL A 324 -26.21 -2.87 16.39
CA VAL A 324 -26.47 -3.78 15.27
C VAL A 324 -26.79 -2.96 14.02
N SER A 325 -26.06 -3.22 12.94
CA SER A 325 -26.30 -2.62 11.62
C SER A 325 -26.20 -3.70 10.54
N GLY A 326 -26.19 -3.29 9.27
CA GLY A 326 -26.15 -4.19 8.12
C GLY A 326 -26.96 -3.66 6.95
N GLY A 327 -27.08 -4.51 5.92
CA GLY A 327 -27.73 -4.17 4.66
C GLY A 327 -27.31 -5.14 3.55
N GLY A 328 -27.47 -4.72 2.30
CA GLY A 328 -26.90 -5.44 1.16
C GLY A 328 -25.37 -5.56 1.26
N SER A 329 -24.81 -6.55 0.58
CA SER A 329 -23.36 -6.59 0.28
C SER A 329 -23.05 -5.79 -0.98
N GLY A 330 -21.78 -5.50 -1.23
CA GLY A 330 -21.31 -4.62 -2.29
C GLY A 330 -20.99 -3.20 -1.82
N HIS A 331 -20.89 -2.98 -0.50
CA HIS A 331 -20.56 -1.71 0.14
C HIS A 331 -19.32 -1.79 1.04
N GLU A 332 -18.63 -2.94 1.00
CA GLU A 332 -17.50 -3.27 1.86
C GLU A 332 -16.41 -2.15 1.82
N PRO A 333 -15.88 -1.72 2.97
CA PRO A 333 -15.93 -2.38 4.29
C PRO A 333 -17.27 -2.25 5.04
N ALA A 334 -18.23 -1.45 4.57
CA ALA A 334 -19.56 -1.43 5.17
C ALA A 334 -20.32 -2.74 4.95
N PHE A 335 -21.06 -3.27 5.92
CA PHE A 335 -21.08 -2.93 7.34
C PHE A 335 -20.23 -3.90 8.18
N ALA A 336 -19.85 -5.05 7.62
CA ALA A 336 -19.19 -6.11 8.36
C ALA A 336 -17.74 -5.79 8.77
N GLY A 337 -17.02 -5.00 7.97
CA GLY A 337 -15.69 -4.48 8.33
C GLY A 337 -15.71 -3.48 9.50
N PHE A 338 -16.88 -2.90 9.80
CA PHE A 338 -17.10 -2.01 10.95
C PHE A 338 -17.49 -2.76 12.24
N VAL A 339 -17.47 -4.10 12.25
CA VAL A 339 -17.65 -4.88 13.48
C VAL A 339 -16.34 -4.94 14.26
N GLY A 340 -16.40 -4.55 15.53
CA GLY A 340 -15.23 -4.48 16.40
C GLY A 340 -15.49 -3.63 17.65
N LYS A 341 -14.51 -3.59 18.55
CA LYS A 341 -14.57 -2.68 19.71
C LYS A 341 -14.54 -1.22 19.24
N GLY A 342 -15.28 -0.35 19.91
CA GLY A 342 -15.40 1.08 19.55
C GLY A 342 -16.27 1.36 18.33
N LEU A 343 -16.98 0.36 17.81
CA LEU A 343 -17.83 0.47 16.61
C LEU A 343 -19.01 -0.52 16.69
N LEU A 344 -19.35 -1.30 15.64
CA LEU A 344 -20.50 -2.21 15.68
C LEU A 344 -20.26 -3.46 16.55
N THR A 345 -21.32 -3.92 17.23
CA THR A 345 -21.31 -5.21 17.94
C THR A 345 -21.55 -6.39 16.99
N ALA A 346 -22.47 -6.21 16.03
CA ALA A 346 -22.70 -7.15 14.94
C ALA A 346 -23.16 -6.43 13.66
N SER A 347 -22.89 -7.09 12.53
CA SER A 347 -23.36 -6.70 11.20
C SER A 347 -24.02 -7.90 10.53
N VAL A 348 -25.16 -7.65 9.86
CA VAL A 348 -25.91 -8.67 9.13
C VAL A 348 -25.88 -8.34 7.64
N ALA A 349 -25.38 -9.28 6.82
CA ALA A 349 -25.28 -9.09 5.38
C ALA A 349 -26.42 -9.83 4.64
N GLY A 350 -27.00 -9.15 3.66
CA GLY A 350 -27.99 -9.72 2.75
C GLY A 350 -27.34 -10.44 1.56
N THR A 351 -27.83 -10.15 0.35
CA THR A 351 -27.12 -10.45 -0.90
C THR A 351 -26.66 -9.13 -1.54
N ILE A 352 -26.00 -9.17 -2.70
CA ILE A 352 -25.44 -7.96 -3.30
C ILE A 352 -26.58 -6.99 -3.68
N PHE A 353 -26.55 -5.79 -3.07
CA PHE A 353 -27.57 -4.75 -3.15
C PHE A 353 -29.01 -5.21 -2.77
N ALA A 354 -29.15 -6.12 -1.80
CA ALA A 354 -30.46 -6.48 -1.23
C ALA A 354 -30.37 -6.78 0.27
N SER A 355 -31.30 -6.20 1.03
CA SER A 355 -31.37 -6.27 2.49
C SER A 355 -31.38 -7.72 3.06
N PRO A 356 -30.73 -7.98 4.21
CA PRO A 356 -30.88 -9.25 4.92
C PRO A 356 -32.31 -9.43 5.43
N SER A 357 -32.75 -10.68 5.51
CA SER A 357 -34.07 -10.99 6.06
C SER A 357 -34.15 -10.68 7.56
N ALA A 358 -35.34 -10.24 8.02
CA ALA A 358 -35.63 -10.01 9.43
C ALA A 358 -35.34 -11.23 10.36
N GLU A 359 -35.28 -12.45 9.83
CA GLU A 359 -34.91 -13.63 10.60
C GLU A 359 -33.38 -13.73 10.82
N GLN A 360 -32.56 -13.41 9.82
CA GLN A 360 -31.09 -13.29 10.03
C GLN A 360 -30.78 -12.20 11.06
N ILE A 361 -31.50 -11.07 10.99
CA ILE A 361 -31.31 -9.94 11.91
C ILE A 361 -31.80 -10.30 13.33
N ARG A 362 -32.96 -10.96 13.45
CA ARG A 362 -33.43 -11.50 14.75
C ARG A 362 -32.40 -12.44 15.37
N ARG A 363 -31.77 -13.31 14.58
CA ARG A 363 -30.70 -14.21 15.05
C ARG A 363 -29.46 -13.45 15.52
N ALA A 364 -29.05 -12.40 14.82
CA ALA A 364 -27.96 -11.55 15.30
C ALA A 364 -28.28 -10.94 16.67
N ILE A 365 -29.50 -10.41 16.85
CA ILE A 365 -29.94 -9.77 18.10
C ILE A 365 -30.10 -10.77 19.25
N MET A 366 -30.71 -11.94 18.99
CA MET A 366 -31.12 -12.89 20.04
C MET A 366 -30.13 -14.02 20.32
N GLU A 367 -29.26 -14.37 19.35
CA GLU A 367 -28.46 -15.60 19.39
C GLU A 367 -26.94 -15.35 19.23
N ARG A 368 -26.50 -14.09 19.02
CA ARG A 368 -25.09 -13.75 18.71
C ARG A 368 -24.48 -12.60 19.52
N ILE A 369 -25.27 -11.78 20.23
CA ILE A 369 -24.79 -10.60 20.98
C ILE A 369 -25.29 -10.56 22.43
N GLY A 370 -24.65 -9.73 23.27
CA GLY A 370 -25.13 -9.44 24.62
C GLY A 370 -26.22 -8.37 24.63
N THR A 371 -27.28 -8.60 25.40
CA THR A 371 -28.52 -7.79 25.37
C THR A 371 -28.88 -7.11 26.70
N SER A 372 -28.09 -7.31 27.76
CA SER A 372 -28.41 -6.88 29.14
C SER A 372 -28.35 -5.37 29.42
N LYS A 373 -27.92 -4.56 28.44
CA LYS A 373 -28.07 -3.09 28.43
C LYS A 373 -28.98 -2.59 27.29
N GLY A 374 -29.68 -3.52 26.64
CA GLY A 374 -30.46 -3.27 25.43
C GLY A 374 -29.60 -3.15 24.16
N VAL A 375 -30.29 -2.94 23.04
CA VAL A 375 -29.74 -2.99 21.69
C VAL A 375 -30.20 -1.78 20.89
N LEU A 376 -29.30 -1.13 20.15
CA LEU A 376 -29.66 -0.17 19.10
C LEU A 376 -29.52 -0.85 17.73
N VAL A 377 -30.63 -0.89 17.00
CA VAL A 377 -30.70 -1.36 15.61
C VAL A 377 -30.67 -0.14 14.69
N ILE A 378 -29.61 -0.01 13.89
CA ILE A 378 -29.29 1.20 13.14
C ILE A 378 -28.85 0.92 11.68
N PRO A 379 -29.80 0.65 10.77
CA PRO A 379 -29.55 0.57 9.33
C PRO A 379 -29.48 1.95 8.64
N MET A 380 -29.05 1.95 7.39
CA MET A 380 -29.27 3.06 6.46
C MET A 380 -30.74 3.14 6.03
N ASN A 381 -31.23 4.34 5.68
CA ASN A 381 -32.62 4.56 5.29
C ASN A 381 -32.92 4.12 3.85
N TYR A 382 -33.07 2.81 3.64
CA TYR A 382 -33.61 2.20 2.44
C TYR A 382 -34.80 1.31 2.80
N THR A 383 -35.90 1.36 2.05
CA THR A 383 -37.18 0.69 2.40
C THR A 383 -37.03 -0.79 2.74
N GLY A 384 -36.15 -1.51 2.05
CA GLY A 384 -35.87 -2.93 2.34
C GLY A 384 -35.25 -3.15 3.72
N ASP A 385 -34.27 -2.32 4.09
CA ASP A 385 -33.62 -2.38 5.39
C ASP A 385 -34.52 -1.88 6.51
N VAL A 386 -35.23 -0.76 6.31
CA VAL A 386 -36.18 -0.23 7.29
C VAL A 386 -37.22 -1.28 7.68
N MET A 387 -37.79 -1.99 6.70
CA MET A 387 -38.78 -3.04 6.95
C MET A 387 -38.19 -4.29 7.61
N ASN A 388 -37.00 -4.75 7.21
CA ASN A 388 -36.40 -5.97 7.77
C ASN A 388 -35.80 -5.75 9.16
N PHE A 389 -35.03 -4.68 9.36
CA PHE A 389 -34.44 -4.34 10.65
C PHE A 389 -35.50 -3.87 11.66
N GLY A 390 -36.53 -3.13 11.22
CA GLY A 390 -37.68 -2.78 12.06
C GLY A 390 -38.45 -4.01 12.53
N MET A 391 -38.80 -4.92 11.61
CA MET A 391 -39.45 -6.20 11.98
C MET A 391 -38.57 -7.06 12.91
N ALA A 392 -37.25 -6.99 12.82
CA ALA A 392 -36.35 -7.69 13.73
C ALA A 392 -36.28 -7.04 15.13
N ALA A 393 -36.33 -5.71 15.21
CA ALA A 393 -36.41 -4.97 16.47
C ALA A 393 -37.73 -5.25 17.20
N GLU A 394 -38.86 -5.23 16.50
CA GLU A 394 -40.17 -5.61 17.07
C GLU A 394 -40.19 -7.06 17.58
N LYS A 395 -39.58 -8.00 16.84
CA LYS A 395 -39.42 -9.39 17.31
C LYS A 395 -38.54 -9.50 18.57
N ALA A 396 -37.53 -8.65 18.72
CA ALA A 396 -36.68 -8.62 19.91
C ALA A 396 -37.42 -8.00 21.12
N ASN A 397 -38.14 -6.89 20.91
CA ASN A 397 -39.00 -6.27 21.93
C ASN A 397 -40.11 -7.23 22.39
N ALA A 398 -40.77 -7.93 21.47
CA ALA A 398 -41.75 -8.97 21.80
C ALA A 398 -41.16 -10.18 22.56
N ALA A 399 -39.85 -10.41 22.46
CA ALA A 399 -39.10 -11.39 23.24
C ALA A 399 -38.52 -10.84 24.56
N GLY A 400 -38.88 -9.61 24.95
CA GLY A 400 -38.43 -8.96 26.19
C GLY A 400 -37.03 -8.33 26.12
N ILE A 401 -36.40 -8.26 24.95
CA ILE A 401 -35.11 -7.59 24.75
C ILE A 401 -35.37 -6.13 24.39
N LYS A 402 -35.04 -5.21 25.30
CA LYS A 402 -35.17 -3.76 25.07
C LYS A 402 -34.36 -3.33 23.85
N THR A 403 -35.04 -2.98 22.77
CA THR A 403 -34.45 -2.72 21.46
C THR A 403 -34.99 -1.41 20.90
N GLU A 404 -34.10 -0.45 20.66
CA GLU A 404 -34.42 0.80 19.94
C GLU A 404 -34.09 0.65 18.45
N PHE A 405 -34.85 1.36 17.61
CA PHE A 405 -34.68 1.36 16.16
C PHE A 405 -34.52 2.78 15.60
N PHE A 406 -33.45 3.03 14.85
CA PHE A 406 -33.16 4.34 14.26
C PHE A 406 -32.61 4.19 12.83
N THR A 407 -32.90 5.12 11.93
CA THR A 407 -32.46 5.06 10.52
C THR A 407 -31.52 6.21 10.17
N ILE A 408 -30.39 5.90 9.53
CA ILE A 408 -29.46 6.92 9.07
C ILE A 408 -29.89 7.42 7.69
N ALA A 409 -30.16 8.73 7.60
CA ALA A 409 -30.66 9.40 6.40
C ALA A 409 -29.94 10.74 6.22
N ASP A 410 -28.79 10.75 5.52
CA ASP A 410 -27.86 11.87 5.36
C ASP A 410 -27.77 12.45 3.92
N ASP A 411 -28.20 11.69 2.91
CA ASP A 411 -28.06 12.04 1.49
C ASP A 411 -28.93 13.22 1.02
N VAL A 412 -28.32 14.35 0.65
CA VAL A 412 -29.01 15.52 0.08
C VAL A 412 -29.29 15.38 -1.42
N GLY A 413 -28.74 14.35 -2.08
CA GLY A 413 -29.08 13.98 -3.45
C GLY A 413 -30.56 13.58 -3.64
N VAL A 414 -31.27 13.33 -2.54
CA VAL A 414 -32.74 13.25 -2.47
C VAL A 414 -33.28 14.44 -1.66
N GLY A 415 -33.64 15.51 -2.37
CA GLY A 415 -34.34 16.66 -1.80
C GLY A 415 -35.73 16.29 -1.26
N ARG A 416 -36.26 17.12 -0.34
CA ARG A 416 -37.53 16.92 0.39
C ARG A 416 -38.71 16.55 -0.53
N ALA A 417 -38.86 17.22 -1.67
CA ALA A 417 -39.95 16.98 -2.62
C ALA A 417 -39.87 15.59 -3.27
N LYS A 418 -38.66 15.09 -3.55
CA LYS A 418 -38.42 13.75 -4.14
C LYS A 418 -38.48 12.64 -3.09
N GLY A 419 -37.99 12.91 -1.87
CA GLY A 419 -37.99 11.94 -0.75
C GLY A 419 -39.37 11.74 -0.11
N GLY A 420 -40.23 12.76 -0.10
CA GLY A 420 -41.60 12.67 0.40
C GLY A 420 -41.68 12.08 1.82
N LYS A 421 -42.43 10.97 1.98
CA LYS A 421 -42.54 10.24 3.25
C LYS A 421 -41.42 9.24 3.52
N VAL A 422 -40.56 8.95 2.54
CA VAL A 422 -39.41 8.04 2.70
C VAL A 422 -38.18 8.78 3.21
N GLY A 423 -38.01 10.04 2.81
CA GLY A 423 -36.92 10.91 3.26
C GLY A 423 -35.62 10.77 2.45
N ARG A 424 -34.49 11.16 3.06
CA ARG A 424 -33.13 11.03 2.48
C ARG A 424 -32.66 9.58 2.50
N ARG A 425 -31.80 9.17 1.56
CA ARG A 425 -31.07 7.89 1.64
C ARG A 425 -29.98 7.94 2.73
N GLY A 426 -29.51 6.78 3.18
CA GLY A 426 -28.29 6.67 3.99
C GLY A 426 -27.06 6.39 3.13
N ILE A 427 -26.01 7.21 3.24
CA ILE A 427 -24.75 7.07 2.48
C ILE A 427 -23.50 7.31 3.36
N GLY A 428 -22.38 7.76 2.79
CA GLY A 428 -21.05 7.71 3.41
C GLY A 428 -20.93 8.41 4.77
N GLY A 429 -21.61 9.53 4.97
CA GLY A 429 -21.64 10.24 6.25
C GLY A 429 -22.21 9.40 7.39
N GLY A 430 -23.13 8.48 7.09
CA GLY A 430 -23.66 7.53 8.07
C GLY A 430 -22.62 6.67 8.76
N ILE A 431 -21.44 6.45 8.16
CA ILE A 431 -20.34 5.74 8.83
C ILE A 431 -19.79 6.53 10.03
N LEU A 432 -19.79 7.88 9.97
CA LEU A 432 -19.44 8.73 11.11
C LEU A 432 -20.44 8.57 12.26
N VAL A 433 -21.74 8.43 11.93
CA VAL A 433 -22.80 8.15 12.93
C VAL A 433 -22.54 6.81 13.61
N LEU A 434 -22.29 5.74 12.84
CA LEU A 434 -21.99 4.42 13.38
C LEU A 434 -20.75 4.43 14.29
N LYS A 435 -19.69 5.16 13.90
CA LYS A 435 -18.48 5.33 14.72
C LYS A 435 -18.76 6.04 16.04
N ILE A 436 -19.50 7.14 16.01
CA ILE A 436 -19.80 7.97 17.19
C ILE A 436 -20.69 7.19 18.18
N VAL A 437 -21.74 6.50 17.72
CA VAL A 437 -22.62 5.73 18.62
C VAL A 437 -21.94 4.47 19.17
N GLY A 438 -21.08 3.80 18.38
CA GLY A 438 -20.30 2.65 18.83
C GLY A 438 -19.23 3.03 19.86
N ALA A 439 -18.54 4.16 19.67
CA ALA A 439 -17.63 4.71 20.66
C ALA A 439 -18.36 5.11 21.95
N LEU A 440 -19.54 5.73 21.84
CA LEU A 440 -20.34 6.13 23.00
C LEU A 440 -20.82 4.92 23.81
N ALA A 441 -21.27 3.87 23.14
CA ALA A 441 -21.62 2.60 23.77
C ALA A 441 -20.43 1.97 24.52
N GLU A 442 -19.20 2.05 23.98
CA GLU A 442 -18.00 1.60 24.71
C GLU A 442 -17.72 2.38 26.00
N THR A 443 -18.20 3.62 26.14
CA THR A 443 -18.12 4.38 27.41
C THR A 443 -19.08 3.90 28.49
N GLY A 444 -19.96 2.94 28.18
CA GLY A 444 -20.99 2.43 29.10
C GLY A 444 -22.22 3.34 29.20
N ALA A 445 -22.49 4.16 28.18
CA ALA A 445 -23.65 5.03 28.09
C ALA A 445 -24.98 4.25 28.08
N SER A 446 -26.09 4.95 28.38
CA SER A 446 -27.45 4.39 28.31
C SER A 446 -27.88 4.14 26.86
N LEU A 447 -28.86 3.25 26.64
CA LEU A 447 -29.43 3.04 25.29
C LEU A 447 -30.11 4.33 24.79
N GLU A 448 -30.74 5.05 25.71
CA GLU A 448 -31.37 6.35 25.52
C GLU A 448 -30.37 7.42 25.03
N ASP A 449 -29.19 7.52 25.64
CA ASP A 449 -28.13 8.43 25.19
C ASP A 449 -27.56 8.03 23.84
N VAL A 450 -27.32 6.73 23.62
CA VAL A 450 -26.80 6.22 22.35
C VAL A 450 -27.79 6.49 21.21
N TYR A 451 -29.09 6.30 21.45
CA TYR A 451 -30.17 6.64 20.52
C TYR A 451 -30.27 8.15 20.26
N ARG A 452 -30.27 8.97 21.32
CA ARG A 452 -30.31 10.44 21.23
C ARG A 452 -29.12 11.01 20.46
N ILE A 453 -27.93 10.42 20.63
CA ILE A 453 -26.72 10.83 19.88
C ILE A 453 -26.74 10.32 18.43
N ALA A 454 -27.39 9.19 18.12
CA ALA A 454 -27.69 8.81 16.74
C ALA A 454 -28.55 9.89 16.05
N GLN A 455 -29.66 10.28 16.68
CA GLN A 455 -30.54 11.36 16.19
C GLN A 455 -29.80 12.69 16.02
N LEU A 456 -29.00 13.09 17.03
CA LEU A 456 -28.21 14.33 16.99
C LEU A 456 -27.19 14.30 15.84
N THR A 457 -26.44 13.22 15.67
CA THR A 457 -25.40 13.14 14.65
C THR A 457 -26.01 13.11 13.24
N THR A 458 -27.09 12.35 13.02
CA THR A 458 -27.78 12.27 11.71
C THR A 458 -28.53 13.56 11.33
N SER A 459 -28.98 14.36 12.30
CA SER A 459 -29.56 15.69 12.04
C SER A 459 -28.52 16.78 11.79
N ASN A 460 -27.24 16.54 12.13
CA ASN A 460 -26.14 17.48 11.94
C ASN A 460 -25.19 17.08 10.80
N ILE A 461 -25.59 16.13 9.95
CA ILE A 461 -24.79 15.65 8.82
C ILE A 461 -25.55 15.73 7.49
N VAL A 462 -24.80 16.08 6.45
CA VAL A 462 -25.22 16.14 5.04
C VAL A 462 -24.17 15.49 4.17
N SER A 463 -24.63 14.71 3.18
CA SER A 463 -23.76 13.95 2.28
C SER A 463 -24.28 13.98 0.85
N VAL A 464 -23.40 13.94 -0.15
CA VAL A 464 -23.78 13.76 -1.56
C VAL A 464 -22.71 12.96 -2.31
N GLY A 465 -23.15 12.04 -3.17
CA GLY A 465 -22.28 11.25 -4.06
C GLY A 465 -22.32 11.70 -5.52
N SER A 466 -21.30 11.35 -6.29
CA SER A 466 -21.26 11.51 -7.75
C SER A 466 -20.50 10.35 -8.38
N SER A 467 -20.94 9.84 -9.54
CA SER A 467 -20.28 8.74 -10.26
C SER A 467 -20.19 8.99 -11.76
N LEU A 468 -19.09 8.54 -12.36
CA LEU A 468 -18.81 8.59 -13.79
C LEU A 468 -19.51 7.47 -14.59
N GLU A 469 -19.84 6.35 -13.95
CA GLU A 469 -20.56 5.22 -14.57
C GLU A 469 -21.37 4.44 -13.51
N ARG A 470 -22.31 3.59 -13.96
CA ARG A 470 -23.06 2.63 -13.12
C ARG A 470 -22.31 1.30 -12.94
N VAL A 471 -22.34 0.74 -11.73
CA VAL A 471 -21.56 -0.47 -11.41
C VAL A 471 -22.19 -1.76 -11.91
N HIS A 472 -21.36 -2.71 -12.33
CA HIS A 472 -21.81 -4.01 -12.79
C HIS A 472 -21.97 -4.99 -11.61
N VAL A 473 -23.20 -5.32 -11.24
CA VAL A 473 -23.46 -6.23 -10.11
C VAL A 473 -23.11 -7.68 -10.47
N PRO A 474 -22.22 -8.37 -9.71
CA PRO A 474 -21.88 -9.78 -9.95
C PRO A 474 -23.11 -10.69 -10.04
N GLY A 475 -23.12 -11.57 -11.04
CA GLY A 475 -24.24 -12.49 -11.29
C GLY A 475 -25.44 -11.90 -12.06
N ARG A 476 -25.44 -10.61 -12.41
CA ARG A 476 -26.40 -10.03 -13.37
C ARG A 476 -25.88 -10.13 -14.81
N ARG A 477 -26.71 -9.73 -15.78
CA ARG A 477 -26.26 -9.56 -17.18
C ARG A 477 -25.24 -8.42 -17.26
N ILE A 478 -24.25 -8.55 -18.14
CA ILE A 478 -23.40 -7.43 -18.53
C ILE A 478 -24.25 -6.50 -19.42
N PRO A 479 -24.36 -5.18 -19.13
CA PRO A 479 -25.04 -4.22 -19.99
C PRO A 479 -24.41 -4.15 -21.40
N ASP A 480 -25.25 -3.93 -22.42
CA ASP A 480 -24.77 -3.71 -23.78
C ASP A 480 -23.88 -2.45 -23.80
N PRO A 481 -22.66 -2.49 -24.37
CA PRO A 481 -21.83 -1.31 -24.59
C PRO A 481 -22.58 -0.10 -25.16
N ASN A 482 -23.59 -0.33 -26.00
CA ASN A 482 -24.32 0.67 -26.77
C ASN A 482 -25.71 1.01 -26.18
N SER A 483 -26.00 0.63 -24.93
CA SER A 483 -27.31 0.86 -24.30
C SER A 483 -27.34 2.10 -23.40
N ASP A 484 -28.51 2.74 -23.33
CA ASP A 484 -28.81 3.90 -22.46
C ASP A 484 -28.73 3.60 -20.95
N GLU A 485 -28.38 2.35 -20.56
CA GLU A 485 -28.08 1.98 -19.17
C GLU A 485 -26.80 2.67 -18.65
N ARG A 486 -25.91 3.15 -19.55
CA ARG A 486 -24.66 3.85 -19.20
C ARG A 486 -24.85 5.34 -18.89
N ILE A 487 -23.81 5.93 -18.32
CA ILE A 487 -23.60 7.39 -18.33
C ILE A 487 -22.76 7.75 -19.58
N PRO A 488 -23.10 8.81 -20.36
CA PRO A 488 -22.30 9.27 -21.48
C PRO A 488 -20.87 9.67 -21.06
N HIS A 489 -19.89 9.47 -21.95
CA HIS A 489 -18.47 9.70 -21.67
C HIS A 489 -18.10 11.14 -21.28
N ASP A 490 -18.96 12.13 -21.55
CA ASP A 490 -18.78 13.54 -21.20
C ASP A 490 -19.77 14.02 -20.12
N GLU A 491 -20.46 13.10 -19.43
CA GLU A 491 -21.39 13.38 -18.31
C GLU A 491 -20.95 12.70 -17.00
N VAL A 492 -21.34 13.30 -15.88
CA VAL A 492 -21.26 12.72 -14.52
C VAL A 492 -22.63 12.79 -13.85
N GLU A 493 -23.02 11.74 -13.14
CA GLU A 493 -24.34 11.67 -12.46
C GLU A 493 -24.22 12.08 -10.99
N VAL A 494 -24.85 13.21 -10.64
CA VAL A 494 -24.75 13.86 -9.32
C VAL A 494 -25.90 13.43 -8.43
N GLY A 495 -25.59 13.10 -7.18
CA GLY A 495 -26.51 12.51 -6.22
C GLY A 495 -26.88 11.06 -6.53
N MET A 496 -26.03 10.29 -7.24
CA MET A 496 -26.28 8.87 -7.50
C MET A 496 -26.29 8.06 -6.19
N GLY A 497 -27.16 7.06 -6.09
CA GLY A 497 -27.23 6.17 -4.92
C GLY A 497 -26.23 5.01 -4.96
N ILE A 498 -25.99 4.37 -3.82
CA ILE A 498 -25.00 3.30 -3.66
C ILE A 498 -25.41 1.97 -4.31
N HIS A 499 -26.65 1.83 -4.81
CA HIS A 499 -27.15 0.63 -5.49
C HIS A 499 -27.46 0.88 -6.99
N ASN A 500 -26.81 1.88 -7.61
CA ASN A 500 -27.14 2.43 -8.94
C ASN A 500 -28.50 3.16 -9.03
N GLU A 501 -29.08 3.63 -7.92
CA GLU A 501 -30.31 4.44 -8.01
C GLU A 501 -30.05 5.78 -8.71
N PRO A 502 -30.88 6.21 -9.68
CA PRO A 502 -30.68 7.45 -10.42
C PRO A 502 -30.50 8.69 -9.53
N GLY A 503 -29.60 9.57 -9.99
CA GLY A 503 -29.19 10.78 -9.27
C GLY A 503 -30.27 11.86 -9.10
N SER A 504 -29.85 13.05 -8.69
CA SER A 504 -30.63 14.27 -8.86
C SER A 504 -30.64 14.69 -10.34
N TYR A 505 -29.49 14.65 -11.02
CA TYR A 505 -29.33 14.95 -12.46
C TYR A 505 -27.96 14.49 -12.98
N ARG A 506 -27.75 14.58 -14.31
CA ARG A 506 -26.43 14.50 -14.96
C ARG A 506 -25.95 15.89 -15.35
N VAL A 507 -24.63 16.07 -15.46
CA VAL A 507 -24.00 17.34 -15.84
C VAL A 507 -22.69 17.08 -16.59
N LYS A 508 -22.29 18.01 -17.45
CA LYS A 508 -20.96 18.05 -18.09
C LYS A 508 -20.14 19.12 -17.35
N ALA A 509 -19.06 18.71 -16.70
CA ALA A 509 -18.32 19.55 -15.75
C ALA A 509 -16.88 19.05 -15.60
N THR A 510 -15.94 19.94 -15.26
CA THR A 510 -14.63 19.54 -14.72
C THR A 510 -14.75 19.01 -13.29
N GLY A 511 -13.65 18.50 -12.70
CA GLY A 511 -13.65 18.05 -11.31
C GLY A 511 -13.94 19.16 -10.31
N GLU A 512 -13.39 20.36 -10.56
CA GLU A 512 -13.58 21.56 -9.75
C GLU A 512 -15.02 22.09 -9.85
N GLU A 513 -15.61 22.07 -11.05
CA GLU A 513 -17.00 22.43 -11.29
C GLU A 513 -17.97 21.43 -10.64
N LEU A 514 -17.69 20.12 -10.74
CA LEU A 514 -18.45 19.06 -10.08
C LEU A 514 -18.43 19.22 -8.55
N ILE A 515 -17.25 19.46 -7.96
CA ILE A 515 -17.11 19.71 -6.52
C ILE A 515 -17.93 20.94 -6.09
N LYS A 516 -17.89 22.02 -6.87
CA LYS A 516 -18.69 23.23 -6.62
C LYS A 516 -20.19 22.94 -6.62
N ILE A 517 -20.66 22.15 -7.59
CA ILE A 517 -22.06 21.71 -7.70
C ILE A 517 -22.47 20.84 -6.50
N MET A 518 -21.59 19.95 -6.04
CA MET A 518 -21.83 19.11 -4.87
C MET A 518 -21.89 19.92 -3.57
N LEU A 519 -20.95 20.85 -3.37
CA LEU A 519 -20.93 21.74 -2.20
C LEU A 519 -22.17 22.63 -2.12
N LEU A 520 -22.67 23.14 -3.26
CA LEU A 520 -23.92 23.89 -3.31
C LEU A 520 -25.11 23.05 -2.81
N GLN A 521 -25.23 21.77 -3.20
CA GLN A 521 -26.29 20.89 -2.70
C GLN A 521 -26.20 20.61 -1.19
N LEU A 522 -24.99 20.63 -0.61
CA LEU A 522 -24.76 20.39 0.82
C LEU A 522 -25.04 21.63 1.69
N LEU A 523 -24.74 22.83 1.16
CA LEU A 523 -24.56 24.04 1.98
C LEU A 523 -25.45 25.22 1.60
N ASP A 524 -26.03 25.31 0.40
CA ASP A 524 -26.86 26.46 0.04
C ASP A 524 -28.12 26.56 0.92
N GLN A 525 -28.12 27.57 1.79
CA GLN A 525 -29.22 27.86 2.72
C GLN A 525 -30.48 28.39 2.00
N ASN A 526 -30.38 28.73 0.71
CA ASN A 526 -31.50 29.17 -0.12
C ASN A 526 -32.26 28.00 -0.78
N ASP A 527 -31.65 26.82 -0.94
CA ASP A 527 -32.32 25.64 -1.49
C ASP A 527 -33.31 25.07 -0.44
N LYS A 528 -34.58 25.48 -0.54
CA LYS A 528 -35.68 25.01 0.31
C LYS A 528 -35.95 23.49 0.20
N ASP A 529 -35.44 22.83 -0.84
CA ASP A 529 -35.52 21.39 -1.05
C ASP A 529 -34.34 20.65 -0.38
N ARG A 530 -33.12 21.21 -0.38
CA ARG A 530 -31.87 20.56 0.12
C ARG A 530 -31.15 21.18 1.32
N ALA A 531 -31.55 22.35 1.83
CA ALA A 531 -30.97 22.97 3.03
C ALA A 531 -31.34 22.19 4.30
N PHE A 532 -30.83 20.97 4.45
CA PHE A 532 -31.10 20.06 5.56
C PHE A 532 -30.26 20.40 6.80
N LEU A 533 -29.08 21.00 6.59
CA LEU A 533 -28.23 21.52 7.66
C LEU A 533 -28.38 23.04 7.75
N GLN A 534 -28.50 23.53 8.98
CA GLN A 534 -28.40 24.96 9.33
C GLN A 534 -27.10 25.16 10.09
N TYR A 535 -26.33 26.20 9.76
CA TYR A 535 -25.01 26.43 10.35
C TYR A 535 -24.57 27.90 10.30
N SER A 536 -23.58 28.23 11.13
CA SER A 536 -22.89 29.52 11.20
C SER A 536 -21.40 29.30 10.93
N ALA A 537 -20.89 29.68 9.75
CA ALA A 537 -19.49 29.44 9.35
C ALA A 537 -18.42 30.02 10.30
N LYS A 538 -18.80 30.96 11.18
CA LYS A 538 -17.91 31.59 12.17
C LYS A 538 -17.86 30.88 13.53
N GLU A 539 -18.84 30.03 13.81
CA GLU A 539 -19.08 29.46 15.15
C GLU A 539 -19.07 27.92 15.12
N ASP A 540 -19.60 27.33 14.05
CA ASP A 540 -19.66 25.89 13.86
C ASP A 540 -18.32 25.30 13.40
N LYS A 541 -17.98 24.13 13.96
CA LYS A 541 -16.82 23.33 13.56
C LYS A 541 -17.29 22.11 12.77
N PHE A 542 -16.52 21.74 11.74
CA PHE A 542 -16.90 20.69 10.80
C PHE A 542 -15.90 19.54 10.76
N VAL A 543 -16.41 18.33 10.55
CA VAL A 543 -15.65 17.16 10.10
C VAL A 543 -16.00 16.89 8.65
N LEU A 544 -14.97 16.77 7.80
CA LEU A 544 -15.08 16.39 6.40
C LEU A 544 -14.76 14.90 6.22
N LEU A 545 -15.62 14.18 5.49
CA LEU A 545 -15.34 12.83 5.00
C LEU A 545 -15.42 12.80 3.47
N ILE A 546 -14.31 12.42 2.83
CA ILE A 546 -14.22 12.09 1.41
C ILE A 546 -14.20 10.56 1.28
N ASN A 547 -15.30 9.99 0.80
CA ASN A 547 -15.49 8.54 0.69
C ASN A 547 -15.51 8.09 -0.78
N ASN A 548 -14.56 7.21 -1.13
CA ASN A 548 -14.43 6.55 -2.44
C ASN A 548 -15.49 5.46 -2.60
N LEU A 549 -16.20 5.42 -3.74
CA LEU A 549 -17.19 4.39 -4.04
C LEU A 549 -16.56 3.06 -4.53
N GLY A 550 -15.24 3.01 -4.74
CA GLY A 550 -14.47 1.78 -4.89
C GLY A 550 -13.52 1.78 -6.09
N GLY A 551 -13.87 2.49 -7.15
CA GLY A 551 -13.16 2.49 -8.44
C GLY A 551 -12.28 3.72 -8.73
N VAL A 552 -12.28 4.75 -7.88
CA VAL A 552 -11.46 5.97 -8.06
C VAL A 552 -10.06 5.76 -7.50
N SER A 553 -9.01 6.27 -8.18
CA SER A 553 -7.63 6.09 -7.71
C SER A 553 -7.29 6.96 -6.49
N THR A 554 -6.34 6.51 -5.67
CA THR A 554 -5.88 7.28 -4.49
C THR A 554 -5.31 8.65 -4.87
N LEU A 555 -4.79 8.81 -6.09
CA LEU A 555 -4.33 10.09 -6.64
C LEU A 555 -5.51 11.06 -6.81
N GLU A 556 -6.55 10.64 -7.54
CA GLU A 556 -7.76 11.43 -7.78
C GLU A 556 -8.50 11.75 -6.48
N VAL A 557 -8.68 10.77 -5.58
CA VAL A 557 -9.36 11.02 -4.29
C VAL A 557 -8.58 12.04 -3.44
N SER A 558 -7.25 12.06 -3.52
CA SER A 558 -6.43 13.06 -2.81
C SER A 558 -6.54 14.45 -3.44
N ALA A 559 -6.60 14.54 -4.77
CA ALA A 559 -6.87 15.80 -5.47
C ALA A 559 -8.28 16.34 -5.14
N VAL A 560 -9.30 15.47 -5.11
CA VAL A 560 -10.66 15.81 -4.65
C VAL A 560 -10.65 16.33 -3.22
N THR A 561 -9.93 15.69 -2.29
CA THR A 561 -9.82 16.19 -0.90
C THR A 561 -9.19 17.58 -0.83
N ALA A 562 -8.13 17.83 -1.62
CA ALA A 562 -7.47 19.13 -1.67
C ALA A 562 -8.42 20.21 -2.22
N GLU A 563 -9.06 19.98 -3.36
CA GLU A 563 -9.99 20.95 -3.97
C GLU A 563 -11.24 21.17 -3.10
N VAL A 564 -11.87 20.12 -2.56
CA VAL A 564 -13.01 20.26 -1.63
C VAL A 564 -12.62 21.13 -0.42
N THR A 565 -11.44 20.92 0.15
CA THR A 565 -10.96 21.74 1.28
C THR A 565 -10.71 23.19 0.86
N ALA A 566 -10.12 23.41 -0.33
CA ALA A 566 -9.89 24.75 -0.87
C ALA A 566 -11.20 25.51 -1.16
N GLN A 567 -12.21 24.86 -1.75
CA GLN A 567 -13.53 25.45 -1.98
C GLN A 567 -14.29 25.74 -0.69
N LEU A 568 -14.23 24.83 0.30
CA LEU A 568 -14.86 25.02 1.61
C LEU A 568 -14.30 26.25 2.34
N GLU A 569 -12.98 26.43 2.34
CA GLU A 569 -12.35 27.61 2.94
C GLU A 569 -12.65 28.89 2.15
N ARG A 570 -12.46 28.86 0.83
CA ARG A 570 -12.61 30.02 -0.06
C ARG A 570 -14.04 30.53 -0.09
N ASP A 571 -14.98 29.67 -0.44
CA ASP A 571 -16.35 30.06 -0.80
C ASP A 571 -17.30 30.05 0.42
N TYR A 572 -17.09 29.15 1.39
CA TYR A 572 -17.97 28.95 2.55
C TYR A 572 -17.33 29.34 3.90
N GLN A 573 -16.03 29.69 3.92
CA GLN A 573 -15.23 29.99 5.12
C GLN A 573 -15.19 28.86 6.15
N ILE A 574 -15.41 27.61 5.71
CA ILE A 574 -15.32 26.41 6.54
C ILE A 574 -13.91 25.82 6.43
N LYS A 575 -13.18 25.81 7.55
CA LYS A 575 -11.98 24.98 7.74
C LYS A 575 -12.37 23.72 8.55
N PRO A 576 -12.35 22.51 7.98
CA PRO A 576 -12.63 21.29 8.73
C PRO A 576 -11.60 21.07 9.85
N VAL A 577 -12.06 20.73 11.07
CA VAL A 577 -11.17 20.39 12.20
C VAL A 577 -10.67 18.94 12.14
N ARG A 578 -11.30 18.11 11.31
CA ARG A 578 -10.79 16.83 10.83
C ARG A 578 -11.18 16.68 9.37
N THR A 579 -10.25 16.13 8.59
CA THR A 579 -10.54 15.58 7.27
C THR A 579 -10.20 14.10 7.28
N ILE A 580 -11.16 13.27 6.87
CA ILE A 580 -11.02 11.82 6.74
C ILE A 580 -11.18 11.48 5.25
N GLN A 581 -10.25 10.71 4.70
CA GLN A 581 -10.24 10.28 3.31
C GLN A 581 -10.06 8.77 3.24
N GLY A 582 -10.82 8.08 2.38
CA GLY A 582 -10.63 6.64 2.16
C GLY A 582 -11.86 5.94 1.57
N THR A 583 -11.91 4.64 1.78
CA THR A 583 -12.95 3.75 1.25
C THR A 583 -13.74 3.16 2.41
N PHE A 584 -14.90 3.74 2.72
CA PHE A 584 -15.70 3.43 3.90
C PHE A 584 -17.08 2.84 3.57
N LEU A 585 -17.73 3.34 2.51
CA LEU A 585 -18.99 2.84 1.98
C LEU A 585 -18.89 2.81 0.46
N THR A 586 -18.66 1.63 -0.11
CA THR A 586 -18.50 1.47 -1.57
C THR A 586 -19.84 1.29 -2.30
N SER A 587 -19.76 1.29 -3.62
CA SER A 587 -20.71 0.66 -4.53
C SER A 587 -19.89 -0.22 -5.47
N LEU A 588 -19.48 -1.41 -5.00
CA LEU A 588 -18.62 -2.36 -5.72
C LEU A 588 -17.35 -1.69 -6.33
N ASP A 589 -17.29 -1.58 -7.65
CA ASP A 589 -16.22 -1.00 -8.47
C ASP A 589 -16.48 0.48 -8.86
N GLY A 590 -17.27 1.19 -8.06
CA GLY A 590 -17.84 2.50 -8.40
C GLY A 590 -16.81 3.60 -8.68
N THR A 591 -16.77 4.07 -9.92
CA THR A 591 -15.95 5.20 -10.41
C THR A 591 -16.55 6.54 -9.97
N GLY A 592 -16.70 6.70 -8.65
CA GLY A 592 -17.27 7.87 -8.03
C GLY A 592 -16.80 8.08 -6.59
N PHE A 593 -17.17 9.22 -6.03
CA PHE A 593 -16.85 9.61 -4.66
C PHE A 593 -18.06 10.26 -4.00
N SER A 594 -17.95 10.52 -2.71
CA SER A 594 -18.96 11.22 -1.92
C SER A 594 -18.32 12.15 -0.90
N ILE A 595 -18.89 13.35 -0.79
CA ILE A 595 -18.53 14.38 0.18
C ILE A 595 -19.55 14.29 1.32
N SER A 596 -19.09 14.22 2.57
CA SER A 596 -19.94 14.28 3.76
C SER A 596 -19.41 15.32 4.73
N LEU A 597 -20.30 16.14 5.28
CA LEU A 597 -19.98 17.20 6.25
C LEU A 597 -20.81 17.01 7.52
N LEU A 598 -20.13 16.77 8.65
CA LEU A 598 -20.71 16.68 9.98
C LEU A 598 -20.41 17.96 10.76
N ARG A 599 -21.46 18.67 11.18
CA ARG A 599 -21.39 19.82 12.10
C ARG A 599 -21.25 19.32 13.54
N LEU A 600 -20.25 19.81 14.26
CA LEU A 600 -19.95 19.39 15.64
C LEU A 600 -20.86 20.08 16.66
N ALA A 601 -22.09 19.58 16.80
CA ALA A 601 -23.01 19.97 17.85
C ALA A 601 -22.55 19.46 19.25
N ASP A 602 -22.96 20.16 20.31
CA ASP A 602 -22.79 19.68 21.69
C ASP A 602 -23.67 18.43 21.94
N THR A 603 -23.08 17.42 22.58
CA THR A 603 -23.75 16.17 22.94
C THR A 603 -24.51 16.28 24.27
N GLY A 604 -24.22 17.28 25.09
CA GLY A 604 -24.75 17.43 26.45
C GLY A 604 -24.26 16.35 27.42
N LEU A 605 -23.23 15.57 27.06
CA LEU A 605 -22.72 14.42 27.83
C LEU A 605 -21.48 14.74 28.69
N GLY A 606 -20.98 15.97 28.62
CA GLY A 606 -19.79 16.42 29.34
C GLY A 606 -18.45 16.09 28.65
N PRO A 607 -17.32 16.40 29.30
CA PRO A 607 -15.99 16.26 28.72
C PRO A 607 -15.64 14.82 28.29
N GLY A 608 -14.88 14.68 27.20
CA GLY A 608 -14.48 13.38 26.65
C GLY A 608 -15.60 12.61 25.94
N LYS A 609 -16.75 13.26 25.71
CA LYS A 609 -17.93 12.73 25.00
C LYS A 609 -18.51 13.71 23.98
N SER A 610 -17.72 14.65 23.48
CA SER A 610 -18.10 15.43 22.29
C SER A 610 -18.16 14.53 21.05
N LEU A 611 -18.83 14.96 19.98
CA LEU A 611 -18.85 14.22 18.71
C LEU A 611 -17.42 13.99 18.16
N LEU A 612 -16.47 14.88 18.47
CA LEU A 612 -15.08 14.77 18.07
C LEU A 612 -14.30 13.74 18.92
N ASP A 613 -14.50 13.74 20.25
CA ASP A 613 -13.91 12.73 21.14
C ASP A 613 -14.36 11.30 20.73
N LEU A 614 -15.65 11.17 20.41
CA LEU A 614 -16.27 9.90 20.01
C LEU A 614 -15.83 9.45 18.61
N LEU A 615 -15.54 10.39 17.70
CA LEU A 615 -14.94 10.11 16.40
C LEU A 615 -13.50 9.60 16.54
N ASP A 616 -12.67 10.32 17.29
CA ASP A 616 -11.25 10.02 17.48
C ASP A 616 -10.99 8.86 18.47
N ALA A 617 -12.00 8.43 19.23
CA ALA A 617 -11.90 7.29 20.15
C ALA A 617 -11.40 6.00 19.44
N PRO A 618 -10.51 5.20 20.06
CA PRO A 618 -9.96 3.99 19.45
C PRO A 618 -11.01 2.97 19.00
N SER A 619 -10.72 2.23 17.92
CA SER A 619 -11.51 1.11 17.46
C SER A 619 -10.63 -0.08 17.04
N GLU A 620 -11.18 -1.29 17.17
CA GLU A 620 -10.59 -2.56 16.72
C GLU A 620 -11.35 -3.11 15.49
N ALA A 621 -12.04 -2.26 14.72
CA ALA A 621 -12.79 -2.63 13.51
C ALA A 621 -11.95 -2.40 12.24
N VAL A 622 -11.79 -3.43 11.39
CA VAL A 622 -10.82 -3.41 10.26
C VAL A 622 -11.16 -2.43 9.14
N GLY A 623 -12.43 -2.04 9.01
CA GLY A 623 -12.87 -1.01 8.07
C GLY A 623 -12.60 0.42 8.54
N TRP A 624 -12.26 0.62 9.82
CA TRP A 624 -12.07 1.95 10.40
C TRP A 624 -10.59 2.27 10.61
N ALA A 625 -10.00 3.01 9.66
CA ALA A 625 -8.72 3.65 9.87
C ALA A 625 -8.84 4.70 10.99
N ALA A 626 -8.03 4.58 12.05
CA ALA A 626 -8.02 5.53 13.15
C ALA A 626 -7.52 6.91 12.66
N PRO A 627 -8.23 8.02 12.94
CA PRO A 627 -7.84 9.34 12.47
C PRO A 627 -6.56 9.84 13.16
N VAL A 628 -5.88 10.79 12.50
CA VAL A 628 -4.77 11.54 13.08
C VAL A 628 -5.26 12.32 14.31
N ARG A 629 -4.56 12.18 15.44
CA ARG A 629 -4.98 12.68 16.77
C ARG A 629 -5.19 14.20 16.80
N THR A 630 -6.09 14.66 17.68
CA THR A 630 -6.33 16.09 18.00
C THR A 630 -5.05 16.89 18.13
N SER A 631 -4.11 16.42 18.95
CA SER A 631 -2.84 17.09 19.23
C SER A 631 -1.96 17.29 18.00
N THR A 632 -2.17 16.56 16.91
CA THR A 632 -1.44 16.76 15.65
C THR A 632 -2.12 17.81 14.77
N TRP A 633 -3.46 17.87 14.76
CA TRP A 633 -4.20 18.94 14.11
C TRP A 633 -4.05 20.30 14.82
N GLU A 634 -3.83 20.29 16.14
CA GLU A 634 -3.62 21.48 16.96
C GLU A 634 -2.17 22.02 16.90
N ASN A 635 -1.20 21.18 16.53
CA ASN A 635 0.22 21.55 16.38
C ASN A 635 0.66 21.59 14.90
N GLN A 636 -0.18 22.19 14.03
CA GLN A 636 0.25 22.55 12.69
C GLN A 636 1.29 23.68 12.78
N THR A 637 2.51 23.44 12.27
CA THR A 637 3.59 24.43 12.21
C THR A 637 4.18 24.49 10.82
N ASP A 638 4.34 25.71 10.28
CA ASP A 638 5.00 25.95 8.98
C ASP A 638 6.54 25.85 9.09
N ALA A 639 7.04 25.13 10.10
CA ALA A 639 8.45 25.06 10.46
C ALA A 639 9.21 24.11 9.54
N THR A 640 9.63 24.61 8.38
CA THR A 640 10.62 23.92 7.55
C THR A 640 11.94 23.75 8.30
N TYR A 641 12.58 22.59 8.16
CA TYR A 641 14.01 22.51 8.45
C TYR A 641 14.74 23.44 7.49
N ASP A 642 15.35 24.51 8.01
CA ASP A 642 16.34 25.32 7.29
C ASP A 642 17.54 24.42 6.96
N THR A 643 17.46 23.75 5.81
CA THR A 643 18.63 23.22 5.14
C THR A 643 19.52 24.41 4.87
N LYS A 644 20.63 24.50 5.64
CA LYS A 644 21.66 25.54 5.49
C LYS A 644 21.82 25.81 4.00
N LYS A 645 21.48 27.04 3.55
CA LYS A 645 21.65 27.45 2.16
C LYS A 645 23.00 26.93 1.71
N SER A 646 23.00 26.06 0.70
CA SER A 646 24.22 25.53 0.12
C SER A 646 25.13 26.73 -0.11
N ILE A 647 26.34 26.68 0.46
CA ILE A 647 27.33 27.73 0.24
C ILE A 647 27.46 27.80 -1.27
N VAL A 648 27.02 28.91 -1.86
CA VAL A 648 27.09 29.09 -3.30
C VAL A 648 28.56 29.27 -3.57
N ASP A 649 29.21 28.19 -3.98
CA ASP A 649 30.65 28.15 -4.25
C ASP A 649 31.01 29.37 -5.07
N GLU A 650 32.05 30.10 -4.64
CA GLU A 650 32.52 31.27 -5.36
C GLU A 650 32.72 30.90 -6.82
N VAL A 651 32.16 31.70 -7.74
CA VAL A 651 32.09 31.35 -9.16
C VAL A 651 33.47 31.50 -9.78
N HIS A 652 34.34 30.54 -9.52
CA HIS A 652 35.70 30.46 -10.04
C HIS A 652 35.60 30.33 -11.57
N PRO A 653 36.23 31.23 -12.34
CA PRO A 653 36.30 31.09 -13.79
C PRO A 653 36.91 29.75 -14.18
N SER A 654 36.44 29.20 -15.29
CA SER A 654 36.94 27.96 -15.89
C SER A 654 38.10 28.17 -16.86
N ASN A 655 38.47 29.41 -17.18
CA ASN A 655 39.37 29.77 -18.27
C ASN A 655 38.93 29.30 -19.68
N LEU A 656 37.80 28.61 -19.84
CA LEU A 656 37.24 28.27 -21.16
C LEU A 656 36.23 29.34 -21.60
N LYS A 657 36.53 30.00 -22.73
CA LYS A 657 35.74 31.08 -23.29
C LYS A 657 34.96 30.65 -24.53
N LEU A 658 33.71 31.09 -24.63
CA LEU A 658 32.84 30.93 -25.79
C LEU A 658 31.98 32.19 -25.97
N ASP A 659 31.62 32.55 -27.20
CA ASP A 659 30.69 33.65 -27.46
C ASP A 659 29.28 33.30 -26.90
N PRO A 660 28.72 34.08 -25.95
CA PRO A 660 27.38 33.86 -25.42
C PRO A 660 26.28 34.00 -26.48
N ALA A 661 26.49 34.82 -27.52
CA ALA A 661 25.51 35.00 -28.59
C ALA A 661 25.45 33.77 -29.50
N LEU A 662 26.60 33.22 -29.92
CA LEU A 662 26.69 31.93 -30.60
C LEU A 662 26.10 30.81 -29.74
N LEU A 663 26.50 30.67 -28.46
CA LEU A 663 25.96 29.66 -27.56
C LEU A 663 24.42 29.73 -27.45
N LYS A 664 23.86 30.94 -27.32
CA LYS A 664 22.41 31.17 -27.32
C LYS A 664 21.76 30.78 -28.65
N LYS A 665 22.31 31.20 -29.80
CA LYS A 665 21.83 30.84 -31.14
C LYS A 665 21.77 29.33 -31.33
N THR A 666 22.89 28.66 -31.04
CA THR A 666 23.06 27.21 -31.21
C THR A 666 22.12 26.41 -30.30
N LEU A 667 22.01 26.79 -29.02
CA LEU A 667 21.07 26.13 -28.10
C LEU A 667 19.61 26.34 -28.51
N ILE A 668 19.19 27.56 -28.85
CA ILE A 668 17.80 27.84 -29.27
C ILE A 668 17.43 27.00 -30.50
N SER A 669 18.34 26.85 -31.46
CA SER A 669 18.12 26.02 -32.65
C SER A 669 17.92 24.54 -32.31
N GLY A 670 18.80 23.95 -31.48
CA GLY A 670 18.67 22.58 -30.98
C GLY A 670 17.38 22.35 -30.17
N LEU A 671 17.04 23.25 -29.25
CA LEU A 671 15.85 23.16 -28.39
C LEU A 671 14.55 23.24 -29.22
N ASN A 672 14.47 24.14 -30.20
CA ASN A 672 13.33 24.22 -31.10
C ASN A 672 13.14 22.93 -31.90
N ARG A 673 14.22 22.30 -32.38
CA ARG A 673 14.16 21.04 -33.13
C ARG A 673 13.64 19.86 -32.29
N VAL A 674 13.90 19.85 -30.98
CA VAL A 674 13.31 18.89 -30.03
C VAL A 674 11.81 19.15 -29.84
N ILE A 675 11.41 20.42 -29.66
CA ILE A 675 10.01 20.81 -29.46
C ILE A 675 9.15 20.47 -30.68
N GLU A 676 9.70 20.65 -31.89
CA GLU A 676 9.07 20.26 -33.17
C GLU A 676 8.97 18.73 -33.32
N ALA A 677 10.01 17.99 -32.90
CA ALA A 677 10.05 16.54 -33.00
C ALA A 677 9.13 15.81 -32.02
N GLU A 678 8.70 16.46 -30.93
CA GLU A 678 7.96 15.82 -29.83
C GLU A 678 6.78 14.95 -30.27
N PRO A 679 5.82 15.40 -31.10
CA PRO A 679 4.66 14.58 -31.45
C PRO A 679 5.04 13.27 -32.16
N LEU A 680 6.22 13.22 -32.79
CA LEU A 680 6.76 12.03 -33.43
C LEU A 680 7.57 11.17 -32.44
N VAL A 681 8.32 11.77 -31.52
CA VAL A 681 8.99 11.06 -30.41
C VAL A 681 7.96 10.38 -29.50
N THR A 682 6.95 11.14 -29.04
CA THR A 682 5.81 10.66 -28.25
C THR A 682 5.12 9.50 -28.97
N LYS A 683 4.84 9.63 -30.27
CA LYS A 683 4.24 8.57 -31.09
C LYS A 683 5.11 7.32 -31.20
N TYR A 684 6.42 7.45 -31.37
CA TYR A 684 7.34 6.31 -31.38
C TYR A 684 7.36 5.62 -30.02
N ASP A 685 7.38 6.39 -28.93
CA ASP A 685 7.37 5.87 -27.56
C ASP A 685 6.03 5.22 -27.18
N THR A 686 4.89 5.67 -27.72
CA THR A 686 3.61 4.95 -27.59
C THR A 686 3.65 3.56 -28.25
N ILE A 687 4.55 3.32 -29.21
CA ILE A 687 4.69 2.03 -29.91
C ILE A 687 5.71 1.12 -29.21
N VAL A 688 6.75 1.67 -28.57
CA VAL A 688 7.87 0.88 -28.00
C VAL A 688 8.23 1.21 -26.54
N GLY A 689 7.34 1.91 -25.82
CA GLY A 689 7.48 2.33 -24.42
C GLY A 689 6.10 2.58 -23.81
N ASP A 690 5.94 3.67 -23.05
CA ASP A 690 4.65 4.11 -22.49
C ASP A 690 4.18 5.49 -22.96
N GLY A 691 4.94 6.18 -23.81
CA GLY A 691 4.49 7.40 -24.50
C GLY A 691 4.78 8.70 -23.75
N ASP A 692 5.68 8.69 -22.76
CA ASP A 692 6.09 9.89 -22.00
C ASP A 692 7.29 10.62 -22.61
N CYS A 693 8.11 9.93 -23.41
CA CYS A 693 9.48 10.38 -23.72
C CYS A 693 9.51 11.75 -24.42
N GLY A 694 8.71 11.93 -25.47
CA GLY A 694 8.66 13.19 -26.23
C GLY A 694 8.18 14.37 -25.38
N ILE A 695 7.14 14.15 -24.57
CA ILE A 695 6.59 15.15 -23.65
C ILE A 695 7.66 15.57 -22.63
N GLY A 696 8.41 14.61 -22.07
CA GLY A 696 9.53 14.88 -21.16
C GLY A 696 10.65 15.69 -21.81
N LEU A 697 11.10 15.32 -23.02
CA LEU A 697 12.11 16.08 -23.77
C LEU A 697 11.64 17.52 -24.06
N LYS A 698 10.39 17.68 -24.51
CA LYS A 698 9.79 18.99 -24.82
C LYS A 698 9.67 19.88 -23.59
N ARG A 699 9.24 19.34 -22.44
CA ARG A 699 9.11 20.10 -21.19
C ARG A 699 10.45 20.68 -20.74
N GLY A 700 11.52 19.87 -20.77
CA GLY A 700 12.88 20.33 -20.52
C GLY A 700 13.35 21.37 -21.56
N ALA A 701 13.12 21.10 -22.85
CA ALA A 701 13.52 22.01 -23.92
C ALA A 701 12.83 23.38 -23.84
N GLN A 702 11.53 23.41 -23.50
CA GLN A 702 10.75 24.64 -23.29
C GLN A 702 11.23 25.41 -22.06
N ALA A 703 11.58 24.74 -20.96
CA ALA A 703 12.11 25.39 -19.77
C ALA A 703 13.46 26.11 -20.02
N VAL A 704 14.40 25.44 -20.71
CA VAL A 704 15.68 26.06 -21.11
C VAL A 704 15.46 27.16 -22.15
N LEU A 705 14.54 26.98 -23.11
CA LEU A 705 14.21 28.00 -24.11
C LEU A 705 13.58 29.26 -23.47
N ALA A 706 12.77 29.11 -22.43
CA ALA A 706 12.21 30.24 -21.68
C ALA A 706 13.32 31.02 -20.96
N PHE A 707 14.22 30.33 -20.25
CA PHE A 707 15.39 30.92 -19.60
C PHE A 707 16.32 31.64 -20.59
N LEU A 708 16.56 31.07 -21.77
CA LEU A 708 17.39 31.72 -22.79
C LEU A 708 16.73 32.97 -23.39
N ASN A 709 15.40 33.09 -23.36
CA ASN A 709 14.66 34.17 -23.99
C ASN A 709 14.15 35.26 -23.03
N ASP A 710 14.19 35.07 -21.72
CA ASP A 710 13.75 36.09 -20.76
C ASP A 710 14.63 37.37 -20.85
N PRO A 711 14.03 38.56 -21.11
CA PRO A 711 14.77 39.81 -21.18
C PRO A 711 15.20 40.36 -19.81
N ASN A 712 14.57 39.93 -18.71
CA ASN A 712 14.87 40.44 -17.36
C ASN A 712 16.15 39.82 -16.79
N THR A 713 16.52 38.62 -17.25
CA THR A 713 17.75 37.93 -16.86
C THR A 713 18.89 38.17 -17.87
N THR A 714 19.07 39.42 -18.31
CA THR A 714 20.00 39.88 -19.36
C THR A 714 21.51 39.74 -19.05
N GLN A 715 21.88 38.91 -18.07
CA GLN A 715 23.24 38.54 -17.66
C GLN A 715 23.40 37.01 -17.46
N THR A 716 22.52 36.20 -18.06
CA THR A 716 22.48 34.74 -17.85
C THR A 716 23.65 34.00 -18.47
N LEU A 717 23.85 34.05 -19.77
CA LEU A 717 25.04 33.43 -20.38
C LEU A 717 26.24 34.36 -20.26
N THR A 718 27.30 33.84 -19.63
CA THR A 718 28.62 34.45 -19.52
C THR A 718 29.54 33.95 -20.62
N ASP A 719 30.58 34.72 -20.93
CA ASP A 719 31.65 34.29 -21.83
C ASP A 719 32.44 33.08 -21.27
N ASP A 720 32.46 32.89 -19.94
CA ASP A 720 32.87 31.65 -19.28
C ASP A 720 31.85 30.52 -19.52
N LEU A 721 32.34 29.45 -20.16
CA LEU A 721 31.52 28.32 -20.62
C LEU A 721 30.89 27.52 -19.46
N VAL A 722 31.67 27.18 -18.43
CA VAL A 722 31.18 26.35 -17.33
C VAL A 722 30.16 27.11 -16.48
N THR A 723 30.36 28.41 -16.27
CA THR A 723 29.38 29.28 -15.58
C THR A 723 28.06 29.37 -16.37
N SER A 724 28.12 29.39 -17.70
CA SER A 724 26.93 29.30 -18.57
C SER A 724 26.22 27.94 -18.45
N ILE A 725 26.95 26.82 -18.50
CA ILE A 725 26.37 25.47 -18.38
C ILE A 725 25.77 25.24 -16.99
N ASN A 726 26.44 25.68 -15.91
CA ASN A 726 25.98 25.55 -14.53
C ASN A 726 24.65 26.29 -14.25
N LYS A 727 24.26 27.27 -15.08
CA LYS A 727 22.94 27.92 -14.99
C LYS A 727 21.85 27.15 -15.73
N ILE A 728 22.21 26.29 -16.69
CA ILE A 728 21.29 25.46 -17.48
C ILE A 728 20.99 24.13 -16.76
N ILE A 729 22.00 23.53 -16.10
CA ILE A 729 21.88 22.23 -15.39
C ILE A 729 20.66 22.19 -14.45
N PRO A 730 20.46 23.12 -13.51
CA PRO A 730 19.31 23.06 -12.59
C PRO A 730 17.97 23.20 -13.31
N ILE A 731 17.93 23.80 -14.49
CA ILE A 731 16.69 23.96 -15.27
C ILE A 731 16.30 22.62 -15.89
N VAL A 732 17.28 21.88 -16.42
CA VAL A 732 17.07 20.50 -16.91
C VAL A 732 16.65 19.59 -15.75
N GLU A 733 17.35 19.65 -14.62
CA GLU A 733 17.06 18.84 -13.42
C GLU A 733 15.64 19.08 -12.86
N ASN A 734 15.22 20.34 -12.73
CA ASN A 734 13.91 20.68 -12.17
C ASN A 734 12.75 20.59 -13.19
N ASN A 735 13.01 20.35 -14.47
CA ASN A 735 11.97 20.30 -15.52
C ASN A 735 11.95 19.01 -16.35
N MET A 736 12.78 18.01 -16.05
CA MET A 736 12.75 16.69 -16.70
C MET A 736 12.69 15.56 -15.66
N ASP A 737 11.60 14.80 -15.64
CA ASP A 737 11.42 13.68 -14.73
C ASP A 737 11.99 12.38 -15.31
N GLY A 738 11.98 11.33 -14.47
CA GLY A 738 12.21 9.95 -14.88
C GLY A 738 13.62 9.68 -15.41
N THR A 739 13.75 8.61 -16.20
CA THR A 739 15.04 8.13 -16.70
C THR A 739 15.71 9.15 -17.64
N SER A 740 14.94 9.84 -18.48
CA SER A 740 15.46 10.88 -19.38
C SER A 740 16.08 12.04 -18.59
N GLY A 741 15.37 12.59 -17.60
CA GLY A 741 15.88 13.68 -16.76
C GLY A 741 17.16 13.31 -16.03
N ALA A 742 17.18 12.14 -15.38
CA ALA A 742 18.37 11.63 -14.70
C ALA A 742 19.58 11.47 -15.63
N ILE A 743 19.38 10.96 -16.86
CA ILE A 743 20.47 10.78 -17.82
C ILE A 743 21.05 12.12 -18.28
N TYR A 744 20.21 13.09 -18.64
CA TYR A 744 20.71 14.42 -19.04
C TYR A 744 21.36 15.16 -17.88
N ALA A 745 20.81 15.08 -16.67
CA ALA A 745 21.41 15.66 -15.47
C ALA A 745 22.80 15.10 -15.18
N ILE A 746 22.96 13.76 -15.16
CA ILE A 746 24.25 13.09 -14.95
C ILE A 746 25.26 13.50 -16.02
N PHE A 747 24.85 13.49 -17.29
CA PHE A 747 25.73 13.84 -18.41
C PHE A 747 26.18 15.30 -18.35
N LEU A 748 25.27 16.24 -18.12
CA LEU A 748 25.60 17.68 -18.09
C LEU A 748 26.44 18.06 -16.85
N ASN A 749 26.20 17.46 -15.68
CA ASN A 749 27.06 17.67 -14.51
C ASN A 749 28.48 17.13 -14.76
N ALA A 750 28.62 15.95 -15.36
CA ALA A 750 29.93 15.40 -15.72
C ALA A 750 30.66 16.26 -16.79
N LEU A 751 29.90 16.84 -17.73
CA LEU A 751 30.39 17.77 -18.76
C LEU A 751 30.95 19.04 -18.12
N ALA A 752 30.16 19.70 -17.25
CA ALA A 752 30.60 20.89 -16.53
C ALA A 752 31.81 20.61 -15.63
N HIS A 753 31.84 19.45 -14.98
CA HIS A 753 32.96 19.01 -14.15
C HIS A 753 34.25 18.84 -14.97
N ASN A 754 34.23 18.14 -16.10
CA ASN A 754 35.45 17.95 -16.88
C ASN A 754 35.85 19.19 -17.70
N LEU A 755 34.91 19.99 -18.23
CA LEU A 755 35.24 21.30 -18.81
C LEU A 755 35.99 22.19 -17.80
N ARG A 756 35.58 22.17 -16.52
CA ARG A 756 36.30 22.85 -15.43
C ARG A 756 37.69 22.24 -15.19
N GLN A 757 37.85 20.92 -15.24
CA GLN A 757 39.16 20.28 -15.12
C GLN A 757 40.11 20.61 -16.28
N GLU A 758 39.63 20.58 -17.53
CA GLU A 758 40.44 20.92 -18.70
C GLU A 758 40.86 22.40 -18.65
N GLY A 759 39.91 23.29 -18.40
CA GLY A 759 40.18 24.72 -18.31
C GLY A 759 41.11 25.13 -17.16
N SER A 760 41.05 24.46 -16.01
CA SER A 760 42.00 24.66 -14.90
C SER A 760 43.44 24.22 -15.19
N LYS A 761 43.73 23.60 -16.36
CA LYS A 761 45.10 23.34 -16.83
C LYS A 761 45.70 24.55 -17.55
N GLU A 762 44.85 25.44 -18.07
CA GLU A 762 45.26 26.56 -18.91
C GLU A 762 45.59 27.80 -18.04
N PRO A 763 46.79 28.39 -18.17
CA PRO A 763 47.26 29.45 -17.28
C PRO A 763 46.61 30.83 -17.56
N PHE A 764 45.82 30.95 -18.61
CA PHE A 764 45.04 32.14 -18.97
C PHE A 764 43.77 31.71 -19.73
N PRO A 765 42.74 32.58 -19.85
CA PRO A 765 41.54 32.25 -20.59
C PRO A 765 41.79 31.98 -22.09
N ILE A 766 41.30 30.86 -22.60
CA ILE A 766 41.40 30.45 -24.01
C ILE A 766 40.02 30.28 -24.65
N PRO A 767 39.87 30.48 -25.98
CA PRO A 767 38.67 30.06 -26.69
C PRO A 767 38.55 28.53 -26.68
N VAL A 768 37.37 28.00 -26.36
CA VAL A 768 37.10 26.55 -26.37
C VAL A 768 37.13 26.00 -27.80
N THR A 769 37.73 24.84 -28.01
CA THR A 769 37.79 24.17 -29.32
C THR A 769 37.16 22.78 -29.29
N ALA A 770 37.10 22.10 -30.44
CA ALA A 770 36.66 20.71 -30.52
C ALA A 770 37.47 19.76 -29.62
N LYS A 771 38.74 20.09 -29.28
CA LYS A 771 39.58 19.28 -28.37
C LYS A 771 39.01 19.24 -26.95
N GLU A 772 38.67 20.39 -26.39
CA GLU A 772 38.16 20.51 -25.01
C GLU A 772 36.74 19.94 -24.92
N TRP A 773 35.91 20.17 -25.93
CA TRP A 773 34.59 19.53 -26.06
C TRP A 773 34.69 18.01 -26.15
N SER A 774 35.58 17.46 -27.00
CA SER A 774 35.80 16.01 -27.12
C SER A 774 36.21 15.36 -25.80
N ALA A 775 37.16 15.96 -25.08
CA ALA A 775 37.59 15.46 -23.77
C ALA A 775 36.43 15.42 -22.76
N ALA A 776 35.68 16.52 -22.64
CA ALA A 776 34.58 16.62 -21.68
C ALA A 776 33.38 15.75 -22.05
N LEU A 777 33.04 15.63 -23.33
CA LEU A 777 32.00 14.72 -23.81
C LEU A 777 32.37 13.25 -23.57
N GLN A 778 33.62 12.85 -23.84
CA GLN A 778 34.10 11.49 -23.57
C GLN A 778 34.09 11.18 -22.06
N HIS A 779 34.50 12.13 -21.21
CA HIS A 779 34.37 12.01 -19.76
C HIS A 779 32.91 11.85 -19.33
N SER A 780 32.00 12.62 -19.94
CA SER A 780 30.56 12.61 -19.61
C SER A 780 29.90 11.28 -19.97
N LEU A 781 30.24 10.71 -21.13
CA LEU A 781 29.78 9.38 -21.54
C LEU A 781 30.30 8.29 -20.58
N HIS A 782 31.58 8.34 -20.20
CA HIS A 782 32.15 7.41 -19.23
C HIS A 782 31.55 7.57 -17.82
N ALA A 783 31.24 8.80 -17.40
CA ALA A 783 30.57 9.07 -16.13
C ALA A 783 29.14 8.53 -16.12
N LEU A 784 28.38 8.76 -17.20
CA LEU A 784 27.03 8.22 -17.40
C LEU A 784 27.03 6.68 -17.37
N GLY A 785 28.00 6.04 -18.02
CA GLY A 785 28.20 4.58 -18.02
C GLY A 785 28.49 3.93 -16.66
N LYS A 786 28.62 4.72 -15.57
CA LYS A 786 28.67 4.20 -14.18
C LYS A 786 27.27 3.99 -13.60
N TYR A 787 26.25 4.62 -14.17
CA TYR A 787 24.88 4.65 -13.66
C TYR A 787 23.86 3.99 -14.60
N THR A 788 24.21 3.81 -15.87
CA THR A 788 23.47 2.98 -16.83
C THR A 788 24.40 1.94 -17.46
N PRO A 789 23.97 0.66 -17.63
CA PRO A 789 24.74 -0.33 -18.37
C PRO A 789 24.69 -0.11 -19.89
N ALA A 790 23.82 0.78 -20.39
CA ALA A 790 23.53 0.96 -21.81
C ALA A 790 24.78 1.19 -22.68
N GLN A 791 24.93 0.37 -23.72
CA GLN A 791 25.95 0.45 -24.76
C GLN A 791 25.32 0.72 -26.14
N VAL A 792 26.17 0.94 -27.14
CA VAL A 792 25.75 0.89 -28.55
C VAL A 792 25.32 -0.54 -28.90
N GLY A 793 24.14 -0.68 -29.51
CA GLY A 793 23.46 -1.93 -29.80
C GLY A 793 22.26 -2.21 -28.88
N ASP A 794 22.12 -1.51 -27.75
CA ASP A 794 21.08 -1.80 -26.76
C ASP A 794 19.69 -1.23 -27.08
N ARG A 795 19.60 -0.36 -28.10
CA ARG A 795 18.42 0.39 -28.54
C ARG A 795 17.99 1.46 -27.51
N THR A 796 18.86 2.43 -27.31
CA THR A 796 18.69 3.58 -26.38
C THR A 796 19.34 4.84 -26.96
N LEU A 797 19.21 5.99 -26.28
CA LEU A 797 19.91 7.24 -26.67
C LEU A 797 21.45 7.12 -26.77
N ILE A 798 22.06 6.09 -26.17
CA ILE A 798 23.50 5.81 -26.32
C ILE A 798 23.87 5.48 -27.78
N ASP A 799 22.93 4.92 -28.55
CA ASP A 799 23.12 4.63 -29.98
C ASP A 799 23.27 5.88 -30.84
N ALA A 800 22.84 7.06 -30.36
CA ALA A 800 23.14 8.36 -30.98
C ALA A 800 24.31 9.07 -30.27
N LEU A 801 24.34 9.03 -28.94
CA LEU A 801 25.28 9.77 -28.11
C LEU A 801 26.73 9.26 -28.26
N ALA A 802 26.95 7.94 -28.24
CA ALA A 802 28.31 7.40 -28.31
C ALA A 802 28.94 7.54 -29.71
N PRO A 803 28.24 7.27 -30.84
CA PRO A 803 28.78 7.54 -32.17
C PRO A 803 29.09 9.02 -32.43
N PHE A 804 28.28 9.95 -31.92
CA PHE A 804 28.59 11.39 -31.95
C PHE A 804 29.96 11.68 -31.30
N ILE A 805 30.13 11.24 -30.05
CA ILE A 805 31.30 11.56 -29.23
C ILE A 805 32.56 10.90 -29.77
N SER A 806 32.53 9.59 -30.10
CA SER A 806 33.69 8.90 -30.68
C SER A 806 34.12 9.52 -32.01
N THR A 807 33.17 9.86 -32.89
CA THR A 807 33.47 10.49 -34.18
C THR A 807 34.12 11.87 -34.00
N LEU A 808 33.66 12.67 -33.04
CA LEU A 808 34.24 13.98 -32.74
C LEU A 808 35.64 13.87 -32.13
N VAL A 809 35.87 12.88 -31.26
CA VAL A 809 37.19 12.56 -30.68
C VAL A 809 38.18 12.11 -31.75
N GLU A 810 37.77 11.24 -32.67
CA GLU A 810 38.64 10.66 -33.70
C GLU A 810 38.96 11.62 -34.85
N SER A 811 38.00 12.48 -35.24
CA SER A 811 38.12 13.29 -36.47
C SER A 811 38.21 14.80 -36.26
N GLY A 812 37.81 15.31 -35.09
CA GLY A 812 37.63 16.75 -34.83
C GLY A 812 36.52 17.42 -35.67
N ASP A 813 35.78 16.65 -36.48
CA ASP A 813 34.81 17.13 -37.45
C ASP A 813 33.38 17.03 -36.89
N LEU A 814 32.82 18.19 -36.52
CA LEU A 814 31.45 18.29 -36.02
C LEU A 814 30.41 17.80 -37.04
N GLY A 815 30.60 18.06 -38.34
CA GLY A 815 29.68 17.61 -39.38
C GLY A 815 29.61 16.08 -39.48
N LYS A 816 30.77 15.40 -39.40
CA LYS A 816 30.81 13.93 -39.30
C LYS A 816 30.21 13.44 -37.99
N ALA A 817 30.47 14.10 -36.87
CA ALA A 817 29.91 13.73 -35.57
C ALA A 817 28.37 13.80 -35.56
N PHE A 818 27.78 14.90 -36.03
CA PHE A 818 26.33 15.04 -36.16
C PHE A 818 25.74 13.93 -37.06
N LYS A 819 26.40 13.61 -38.18
CA LYS A 819 25.93 12.54 -39.07
C LYS A 819 26.02 11.15 -38.42
N ALA A 820 27.08 10.87 -37.66
CA ALA A 820 27.19 9.64 -36.87
C ALA A 820 26.08 9.51 -35.81
N ALA A 821 25.64 10.63 -35.22
CA ALA A 821 24.50 10.65 -34.29
C ALA A 821 23.17 10.30 -34.99
N GLU A 822 22.93 10.86 -36.18
CA GLU A 822 21.73 10.61 -36.97
C GLU A 822 21.69 9.17 -37.51
N ASP A 823 22.80 8.66 -38.05
CA ASP A 823 22.90 7.29 -38.56
C ASP A 823 22.82 6.26 -37.41
N GLY A 824 23.39 6.60 -36.25
CA GLY A 824 23.22 5.86 -35.01
C GLY A 824 21.74 5.76 -34.60
N ALA A 825 21.05 6.91 -34.48
CA ALA A 825 19.62 6.95 -34.19
C ALA A 825 18.76 6.21 -35.23
N GLU A 826 19.07 6.31 -36.52
CA GLU A 826 18.35 5.59 -37.58
C GLU A 826 18.55 4.07 -37.48
N SER A 827 19.77 3.62 -37.14
CA SER A 827 20.10 2.19 -37.01
C SER A 827 19.29 1.47 -35.92
N THR A 828 18.86 2.19 -34.87
CA THR A 828 18.01 1.68 -33.79
C THR A 828 16.67 1.08 -34.26
N LYS A 829 16.21 1.42 -35.46
CA LYS A 829 15.05 0.77 -36.11
C LYS A 829 15.25 -0.74 -36.26
N TYR A 830 16.48 -1.18 -36.53
CA TYR A 830 16.81 -2.58 -36.85
C TYR A 830 17.41 -3.34 -35.67
N MET A 831 17.63 -2.66 -34.53
CA MET A 831 18.11 -3.27 -33.30
C MET A 831 17.00 -4.00 -32.55
N LYS A 832 17.37 -5.06 -31.82
CA LYS A 832 16.53 -5.66 -30.79
C LYS A 832 16.85 -4.96 -29.46
N ALA A 833 15.84 -4.45 -28.76
CA ALA A 833 16.04 -3.86 -27.43
C ALA A 833 16.58 -4.89 -26.42
N SER A 834 17.63 -4.50 -25.70
CA SER A 834 18.19 -5.20 -24.54
C SER A 834 18.01 -4.40 -23.24
N LEU A 835 17.82 -3.08 -23.36
CA LEU A 835 17.59 -2.14 -22.26
C LEU A 835 16.41 -1.19 -22.57
N GLY A 836 15.98 -0.41 -21.57
CA GLY A 836 14.87 0.53 -21.69
C GLY A 836 13.49 -0.16 -21.70
N ARG A 837 12.44 0.65 -21.85
CA ARG A 837 11.04 0.17 -21.78
C ARG A 837 10.69 -0.79 -22.93
N SER A 838 11.35 -0.65 -24.08
CA SER A 838 11.15 -1.52 -25.26
C SER A 838 11.43 -3.00 -25.03
N VAL A 839 12.16 -3.38 -23.97
CA VAL A 839 12.37 -4.79 -23.59
C VAL A 839 11.08 -5.48 -23.15
N TYR A 840 10.12 -4.72 -22.62
CA TYR A 840 8.85 -5.24 -22.11
C TYR A 840 7.73 -5.27 -23.15
N VAL A 841 7.93 -4.63 -24.31
CA VAL A 841 6.91 -4.46 -25.33
C VAL A 841 6.87 -5.66 -26.27
N GLY A 842 5.70 -6.27 -26.39
CA GLY A 842 5.47 -7.38 -27.32
C GLY A 842 5.51 -6.97 -28.79
N GLY A 843 5.35 -7.95 -29.67
CA GLY A 843 5.16 -7.67 -31.11
C GLY A 843 6.39 -7.11 -31.82
N GLU A 844 7.61 -7.50 -31.44
CA GLU A 844 8.88 -7.03 -32.04
C GLU A 844 8.84 -6.94 -33.58
N GLY A 845 8.29 -7.96 -34.26
CA GLY A 845 8.16 -8.01 -35.72
C GLY A 845 7.19 -6.99 -36.34
N GLU A 846 6.41 -6.28 -35.53
CA GLU A 846 5.48 -5.23 -35.97
C GLU A 846 6.14 -3.85 -36.06
N TRP A 847 7.16 -3.57 -35.24
CA TRP A 847 7.82 -2.25 -35.16
C TRP A 847 9.32 -2.24 -35.51
N ILE A 848 10.02 -3.38 -35.45
CA ILE A 848 11.38 -3.50 -35.99
C ILE A 848 11.39 -3.18 -37.50
N GLY A 849 12.42 -2.46 -37.93
CA GLY A 849 12.59 -1.91 -39.27
C GLY A 849 11.74 -0.66 -39.58
N LYS A 850 10.98 -0.14 -38.60
CA LYS A 850 10.05 0.98 -38.82
C LYS A 850 10.22 2.12 -37.82
N VAL A 851 10.38 1.81 -36.53
CA VAL A 851 10.36 2.78 -35.43
C VAL A 851 11.75 2.84 -34.76
N PRO A 852 12.42 4.01 -34.72
CA PRO A 852 13.68 4.17 -34.00
C PRO A 852 13.45 4.19 -32.48
N ASP A 853 14.52 4.14 -31.70
CA ASP A 853 14.45 4.48 -30.27
C ASP A 853 14.04 5.95 -30.10
N PRO A 854 13.00 6.25 -29.28
CA PRO A 854 12.56 7.63 -29.05
C PRO A 854 13.65 8.52 -28.47
N GLY A 855 14.49 8.00 -27.57
CA GLY A 855 15.59 8.73 -26.95
C GLY A 855 16.68 9.11 -27.94
N ALA A 856 17.15 8.15 -28.74
CA ALA A 856 18.14 8.34 -29.79
C ALA A 856 17.64 9.31 -30.87
N PHE A 857 16.39 9.17 -31.31
CA PHE A 857 15.78 10.08 -32.29
C PHE A 857 15.63 11.50 -31.73
N GLY A 858 15.18 11.65 -30.47
CA GLY A 858 15.08 12.95 -29.80
C GLY A 858 16.44 13.66 -29.66
N LEU A 859 17.48 12.92 -29.26
CA LEU A 859 18.85 13.43 -29.17
C LEU A 859 19.42 13.80 -30.55
N ALA A 860 19.23 12.97 -31.58
CA ALA A 860 19.65 13.30 -32.93
C ALA A 860 18.95 14.56 -33.47
N ARG A 861 17.68 14.79 -33.11
CA ARG A 861 16.98 16.04 -33.47
C ARG A 861 17.57 17.26 -32.76
N PHE A 862 17.92 17.16 -31.48
CA PHE A 862 18.67 18.22 -30.78
C PHE A 862 20.00 18.52 -31.48
N LEU A 863 20.78 17.47 -31.77
CA LEU A 863 22.11 17.57 -32.38
C LEU A 863 22.06 18.14 -33.81
N ASN A 864 21.07 17.77 -34.63
CA ASN A 864 20.87 18.40 -35.95
C ASN A 864 20.54 19.90 -35.82
N GLY A 865 19.68 20.30 -34.87
CA GLY A 865 19.40 21.72 -34.62
C GLY A 865 20.62 22.48 -34.09
N VAL A 866 21.47 21.84 -33.28
CA VAL A 866 22.79 22.40 -32.91
C VAL A 866 23.67 22.60 -34.14
N ALA A 867 23.68 21.66 -35.10
CA ALA A 867 24.41 21.79 -36.36
C ALA A 867 23.90 22.93 -37.25
N GLU A 868 22.58 23.08 -37.36
CA GLU A 868 21.90 24.19 -38.07
C GLU A 868 22.15 25.55 -37.38
N GLY A 869 22.41 25.53 -36.07
CA GLY A 869 22.62 26.70 -35.22
C GLY A 869 24.05 27.21 -35.12
N LEU A 870 25.06 26.53 -35.69
CA LEU A 870 26.47 26.96 -35.75
C LEU A 870 26.73 27.83 -36.99
#